data_AF-A0A8T1MMP9-F1
#
_entry.id   AF-A0A8T1MMP9-F1
#
_cell.length_a   1.000
_cell.length_b   1.000
_cell.length_c   1.000
_cell.angle_alpha   90.00
_cell.angle_beta   90.00
_cell.angle_gamma   90.00
#
_symmetry.space_group_name_H-M   'P 1'
#
loop_
_entity.id
_entity.type
_entity.pdbx_description
1 polymer ?
#
loop_
_entity_poly.entity_id
_entity_poly.type
_entity_poly.pdbx_seq_one_letter_code
_entity_poly.pdbx_strand_id
1 'polypeptide(L)'
;MVYERISLQEFCRRAGRRKRVLTATALDTPLRRCLDIPHLSFFCISYVIGYGLYVFTGSLIRDFTGPATGLACLVSVIPTIMTASCYAEFSTLFPRSGSVYLYSYLLFGELIAFTSAWAMLAGMCAAVSTVAKLFSNTVNVLCDNQIRFWSENHLVTLNASRFIERTPDLTAAAFIILLGLINLTGAKISLTINAVFCGLQLMCLVVMLIACFALGDGKNYSESFLPQGLGGFFGGTAMALFGLSGFESLANLSEEAKNPRRDLPVAFLISIGVCTIIHVTASFGLAYLVPTEVLSEDLSFINAFKQPHNPVLLVIAVIATVLGTGVTKLVVMYTVPRILYAVADDGLLFKFLSIINKRTRIPMWSVLMGSVPSILLAVFVKIVCLYEVMKIFTLFCYILVSLNLMVFRYVPNEDVAYLEEHDLDHCGTGVGNEVHMRIYLPNSLAWLQSRSSFTYLLIGFTASALMLGIVVSINVVRFHVALWIIPAILCGLVVVTFLVLCTYKPKSFIGGFRTPLMPVAPCGAIIANVLLMTRMGADAWGQFAVWSLIGLVFYFTYGIWFSEADSKKDSVLPSPETHDLTDLTAFCVSYIVGIGIQDVSGLLVRDFTGSATAFAYLLVSISSVCTALCFAELSTLIPRAGSLYTYAYVTLGECAAFWTGWIMVSQLITSTAATAKSFSRVINYISNNTILLWSKSNLYNIENSDIMEHTPDLVAILSVIVVILVVLSGAYSTVSIAGILSCLTIIILIVLSISCFVLGDIDNFMETNGFLPYGFERFLEGCALLLFAGSGFETLATASEEAVDPRRDLPIALVLGILICTMVNLLLAFGIAYIAPHSKLTESFPLIHAFRLTKEPSFAIVAVLGSVMTGGPSKLVAVYSVSRLLYAISSDGLLFPFLATTGPRFNTPIWSVFVVGIILLAISGFFQLTLVFRVGALTVSFVYLLIGIQSLVFRYLLDEDLTAIEVDNEADQKALPVPKLPTAAHKTPICPLRINTPTVLTHLGYKSWFKGILTAFVLLVLLYGVGLQTIPKYKNGVVWIISGIFVPLILVTFGLIALYRPNKFYGTFQVDVVRNVMPFAFTSVD
;
A
#
# COMPACT_ATOMS: atom_id res chain seq x y z
N MET A 1 -5.91 15.12 -5.67
CA MET A 1 -6.63 14.55 -4.52
C MET A 1 -6.31 15.24 -3.18
N VAL A 2 -6.49 16.55 -3.10
CA VAL A 2 -7.04 17.36 -2.04
C VAL A 2 -6.79 16.69 -0.64
N TYR A 3 -5.83 17.11 0.22
CA TYR A 3 -5.79 16.86 1.70
C TYR A 3 -5.89 18.10 2.61
N GLU A 4 -7.03 18.29 3.25
CA GLU A 4 -7.29 19.43 4.11
C GLU A 4 -6.39 19.16 5.31
N ARG A 5 -6.24 20.14 6.17
CA ARG A 5 -6.04 19.76 7.56
C ARG A 5 -7.26 18.93 7.95
N ILE A 6 -7.11 17.62 7.77
CA ILE A 6 -8.05 16.62 8.18
C ILE A 6 -7.94 16.74 9.69
N SER A 7 -8.89 17.46 10.26
CA SER A 7 -9.11 17.43 11.69
C SER A 7 -9.15 15.95 12.09
N LEU A 8 -8.73 15.61 13.30
CA LEU A 8 -8.85 14.24 13.80
C LEU A 8 -10.28 13.69 13.56
N GLN A 9 -11.29 14.58 13.58
CA GLN A 9 -12.66 14.29 13.20
C GLN A 9 -12.83 13.86 11.73
N GLU A 10 -12.26 14.57 10.76
CA GLU A 10 -12.31 14.17 9.35
C GLU A 10 -11.52 12.86 9.11
N PHE A 11 -10.42 12.62 9.84
CA PHE A 11 -9.65 11.38 9.71
C PHE A 11 -10.47 10.20 10.23
N CYS A 12 -11.06 10.35 11.42
CA CYS A 12 -11.99 9.39 11.99
C CYS A 12 -13.23 9.21 11.11
N ARG A 13 -13.73 10.26 10.46
CA ARG A 13 -14.85 10.19 9.51
C ARG A 13 -14.49 9.34 8.30
N ARG A 14 -13.28 9.51 7.74
CA ARG A 14 -12.81 8.74 6.57
C ARG A 14 -12.57 7.28 6.90
N ALA A 15 -11.86 6.99 7.98
CA ALA A 15 -11.64 5.62 8.44
C ALA A 15 -12.97 4.91 8.80
N GLY A 16 -13.98 5.70 9.19
CA GLY A 16 -15.33 5.25 9.49
C GLY A 16 -16.33 5.32 8.33
N ARG A 17 -15.90 5.61 7.09
CA ARG A 17 -16.78 5.63 5.90
C ARG A 17 -17.46 4.30 5.72
N ARG A 18 -18.71 4.32 5.26
CA ARG A 18 -19.51 3.12 5.03
C ARG A 18 -20.01 3.11 3.60
N LYS A 19 -20.03 1.92 3.01
CA LYS A 19 -20.58 1.74 1.67
C LYS A 19 -22.11 1.80 1.73
N ARG A 20 -22.72 2.58 0.84
CA ARG A 20 -24.19 2.59 0.63
C ARG A 20 -24.53 1.69 -0.55
N VAL A 21 -25.31 0.65 -0.34
CA VAL A 21 -25.79 -0.24 -1.41
C VAL A 21 -27.31 -0.14 -1.46
N LEU A 22 -27.84 0.43 -2.55
CA LEU A 22 -29.28 0.43 -2.82
C LEU A 22 -29.71 -0.98 -3.25
N THR A 23 -30.73 -1.56 -2.61
CA THR A 23 -31.20 -2.94 -2.84
C THR A 23 -31.54 -3.21 -4.31
N ALA A 24 -32.09 -2.22 -5.02
CA ALA A 24 -32.40 -2.31 -6.46
C ALA A 24 -31.15 -2.58 -7.33
N THR A 25 -30.00 -2.00 -6.97
CA THR A 25 -28.70 -2.23 -7.63
C THR A 25 -27.88 -3.39 -7.04
N ALA A 26 -28.38 -4.06 -5.99
CA ALA A 26 -27.64 -5.15 -5.33
C ALA A 26 -27.54 -6.39 -6.22
N LEU A 27 -28.49 -6.59 -7.16
CA LEU A 27 -28.50 -7.70 -8.11
C LEU A 27 -27.80 -7.38 -9.44
N ASP A 28 -27.62 -6.10 -9.79
CA ASP A 28 -26.94 -5.68 -11.00
C ASP A 28 -25.43 -5.88 -10.88
N THR A 29 -24.89 -6.75 -11.72
CA THR A 29 -23.51 -7.25 -11.60
C THR A 29 -22.90 -7.39 -13.00
N PRO A 30 -21.61 -7.04 -13.19
CA PRO A 30 -20.91 -7.21 -14.46
C PRO A 30 -20.53 -8.68 -14.74
N LEU A 31 -20.62 -9.54 -13.71
CA LEU A 31 -20.36 -10.97 -13.75
C LEU A 31 -21.58 -11.76 -14.26
N ARG A 32 -21.34 -12.95 -14.82
CA ARG A 32 -22.40 -13.79 -15.39
C ARG A 32 -22.98 -14.71 -14.33
N ARG A 33 -24.28 -14.61 -14.06
CA ARG A 33 -25.00 -15.59 -13.23
C ARG A 33 -25.18 -16.91 -13.96
N CYS A 34 -24.46 -17.94 -13.51
CA CYS A 34 -24.48 -19.25 -14.14
C CYS A 34 -24.44 -20.43 -13.17
N LEU A 35 -24.33 -20.20 -11.87
CA LEU A 35 -24.17 -21.27 -10.87
C LEU A 35 -25.51 -21.73 -10.29
N ASP A 36 -25.64 -23.05 -10.21
CA ASP A 36 -26.79 -23.78 -9.67
C ASP A 36 -26.37 -24.51 -8.37
N ILE A 37 -27.35 -25.00 -7.60
CA ILE A 37 -27.14 -25.73 -6.34
C ILE A 37 -26.06 -26.84 -6.43
N PRO A 38 -26.02 -27.71 -7.47
CA PRO A 38 -24.99 -28.75 -7.54
C PRO A 38 -23.58 -28.18 -7.71
N HIS A 39 -23.40 -27.16 -8.55
CA HIS A 39 -22.10 -26.50 -8.74
C HIS A 39 -21.61 -25.88 -7.43
N LEU A 40 -22.50 -25.17 -6.73
CA LEU A 40 -22.23 -24.53 -5.44
C LEU A 40 -21.90 -25.56 -4.35
N SER A 41 -22.63 -26.68 -4.32
CA SER A 41 -22.42 -27.74 -3.32
C SER A 41 -21.11 -28.49 -3.56
N PHE A 42 -20.83 -28.92 -4.80
CA PHE A 42 -19.55 -29.58 -5.11
C PHE A 42 -18.35 -28.66 -4.89
N PHE A 43 -18.48 -27.37 -5.21
CA PHE A 43 -17.45 -26.38 -4.90
C PHE A 43 -17.12 -26.35 -3.40
N CYS A 44 -18.14 -26.22 -2.55
CA CYS A 44 -17.98 -26.17 -1.11
C CYS A 44 -17.44 -27.49 -0.53
N ILE A 45 -18.01 -28.64 -0.94
CA ILE A 45 -17.54 -29.97 -0.52
C ILE A 45 -16.07 -30.16 -0.88
N SER A 46 -15.68 -29.77 -2.10
CA SER A 46 -14.29 -29.91 -2.54
C SER A 46 -13.32 -29.00 -1.81
N TYR A 47 -13.74 -27.84 -1.30
CA TYR A 47 -12.86 -27.00 -0.49
C TYR A 47 -12.60 -27.64 0.88
N VAL A 48 -13.67 -28.07 1.54
CA VAL A 48 -13.62 -28.60 2.91
C VAL A 48 -12.87 -29.93 2.95
N ILE A 49 -13.09 -30.81 1.95
CA ILE A 49 -12.41 -32.11 1.86
C ILE A 49 -11.02 -31.92 1.24
N GLY A 50 -10.07 -31.51 2.08
CA GLY A 50 -8.70 -31.21 1.68
C GLY A 50 -7.66 -31.59 2.72
N TYR A 51 -6.74 -30.66 2.98
CA TYR A 51 -5.68 -30.81 3.98
C TYR A 51 -6.22 -31.26 5.36
N GLY A 52 -7.38 -30.70 5.76
CA GLY A 52 -8.06 -31.05 7.02
C GLY A 52 -8.37 -32.55 7.13
N LEU A 53 -8.78 -33.19 6.04
CA LEU A 53 -9.08 -34.62 6.06
C LEU A 53 -7.81 -35.47 5.89
N TYR A 54 -7.00 -35.21 4.86
CA TYR A 54 -5.93 -36.13 4.44
C TYR A 54 -4.68 -36.11 5.33
N VAL A 55 -4.40 -34.99 5.99
CA VAL A 55 -3.24 -34.82 6.86
C VAL A 55 -3.71 -34.73 8.30
N PHE A 56 -4.54 -33.73 8.58
CA PHE A 56 -4.81 -33.30 9.94
C PHE A 56 -5.59 -34.33 10.78
N THR A 57 -6.42 -35.17 10.16
CA THR A 57 -7.11 -36.28 10.84
C THR A 57 -6.14 -37.22 11.56
N GLY A 58 -4.95 -37.47 11.01
CA GLY A 58 -3.97 -38.35 11.64
C GLY A 58 -3.37 -37.75 12.91
N SER A 59 -2.97 -36.48 12.84
CA SER A 59 -2.50 -35.74 14.02
C SER A 59 -3.58 -35.61 15.11
N LEU A 60 -4.86 -35.47 14.74
CA LEU A 60 -5.98 -35.44 15.69
C LEU A 60 -6.16 -36.77 16.45
N ILE A 61 -6.00 -37.89 15.75
CA ILE A 61 -6.10 -39.23 16.34
C ILE A 61 -4.92 -39.46 17.28
N ARG A 62 -3.70 -39.19 16.84
CA ARG A 62 -2.50 -39.49 17.62
C ARG A 62 -2.28 -38.53 18.80
N ASP A 63 -2.44 -37.23 18.57
CA ASP A 63 -1.95 -36.20 19.51
C ASP A 63 -3.04 -35.60 20.39
N PHE A 64 -4.33 -35.91 20.17
CA PHE A 64 -5.43 -35.30 20.94
C PHE A 64 -6.47 -36.30 21.45
N THR A 65 -7.25 -36.92 20.57
CA THR A 65 -8.49 -37.60 21.00
C THR A 65 -8.44 -39.12 20.90
N GLY A 66 -7.47 -39.69 20.19
CA GLY A 66 -7.46 -41.13 19.92
C GLY A 66 -8.61 -41.56 19.00
N PRO A 67 -9.13 -42.79 19.17
CA PRO A 67 -10.28 -43.31 18.43
C PRO A 67 -11.55 -42.46 18.55
N ALA A 68 -11.68 -41.65 19.60
CA ALA A 68 -12.80 -40.72 19.78
C ALA A 68 -12.81 -39.52 18.81
N THR A 69 -11.84 -39.41 17.89
CA THR A 69 -11.78 -38.33 16.89
C THR A 69 -13.07 -38.17 16.09
N GLY A 70 -13.74 -39.28 15.75
CA GLY A 70 -15.03 -39.22 15.05
C GLY A 70 -16.13 -38.52 15.87
N LEU A 71 -16.18 -38.74 17.18
CA LEU A 71 -17.11 -38.03 18.08
C LEU A 71 -16.70 -36.56 18.25
N ALA A 72 -15.40 -36.28 18.33
CA ALA A 72 -14.91 -34.91 18.42
C ALA A 72 -15.29 -34.11 17.16
N CYS A 73 -15.19 -34.72 15.97
CA CYS A 73 -15.67 -34.16 14.71
C CYS A 73 -17.19 -33.89 14.76
N LEU A 74 -18.02 -34.82 15.26
CA LEU A 74 -19.46 -34.60 15.40
C LEU A 74 -19.79 -33.39 16.28
N VAL A 75 -19.12 -33.24 17.44
CA VAL A 75 -19.35 -32.09 18.33
C VAL A 75 -18.90 -30.78 17.68
N SER A 76 -17.82 -30.80 16.88
CA SER A 76 -17.30 -29.61 16.19
C SER A 76 -18.23 -29.03 15.11
N VAL A 77 -19.23 -29.80 14.67
CA VAL A 77 -20.23 -29.38 13.68
C VAL A 77 -21.16 -28.31 14.23
N ILE A 78 -21.46 -28.34 15.53
CA ILE A 78 -22.38 -27.40 16.18
C ILE A 78 -21.93 -25.94 15.95
N PRO A 79 -20.70 -25.53 16.37
CA PRO A 79 -20.23 -24.17 16.11
C PRO A 79 -19.98 -23.88 14.62
N THR A 80 -19.71 -24.91 13.81
CA THR A 80 -19.59 -24.79 12.35
C THR A 80 -20.91 -24.37 11.71
N ILE A 81 -22.02 -25.03 12.06
CA ILE A 81 -23.37 -24.67 11.59
C ILE A 81 -23.78 -23.28 12.08
N MET A 82 -23.46 -22.93 13.33
CA MET A 82 -23.70 -21.59 13.88
C MET A 82 -22.96 -20.51 13.07
N THR A 83 -21.70 -20.74 12.71
CA THR A 83 -20.92 -19.82 11.87
C THR A 83 -21.48 -19.78 10.44
N ALA A 84 -21.75 -20.93 9.83
CA ALA A 84 -22.25 -21.05 8.46
C ALA A 84 -23.64 -20.42 8.26
N SER A 85 -24.53 -20.54 9.24
CA SER A 85 -25.83 -19.86 9.20
C SER A 85 -25.69 -18.34 9.17
N CYS A 86 -24.71 -17.78 9.91
CA CYS A 86 -24.40 -16.34 9.83
C CYS A 86 -23.92 -15.94 8.41
N TYR A 87 -23.04 -16.75 7.80
CA TYR A 87 -22.60 -16.54 6.42
C TYR A 87 -23.74 -16.67 5.41
N ALA A 88 -24.62 -17.66 5.59
CA ALA A 88 -25.75 -17.91 4.71
C ALA A 88 -26.71 -16.72 4.70
N GLU A 89 -27.08 -16.20 5.86
CA GLU A 89 -27.96 -15.04 5.96
C GLU A 89 -27.38 -13.82 5.23
N PHE A 90 -26.14 -13.43 5.53
CA PHE A 90 -25.52 -12.29 4.86
C PHE A 90 -25.34 -12.45 3.36
N SER A 91 -24.99 -13.67 2.91
CA SER A 91 -24.84 -13.94 1.48
C SER A 91 -26.17 -13.86 0.72
N THR A 92 -27.30 -14.11 1.38
CA THR A 92 -28.63 -13.92 0.78
C THR A 92 -29.10 -12.47 0.77
N LEU A 93 -28.69 -11.69 1.78
CA LEU A 93 -29.03 -10.28 1.90
C LEU A 93 -28.22 -9.41 0.94
N PHE A 94 -26.92 -9.67 0.81
CA PHE A 94 -26.00 -8.92 -0.04
C PHE A 94 -25.30 -9.86 -1.03
N PRO A 95 -25.97 -10.22 -2.15
CA PRO A 95 -25.46 -11.20 -3.12
C PRO A 95 -24.40 -10.58 -4.06
N ARG A 96 -23.29 -10.12 -3.48
CA ARG A 96 -22.12 -9.58 -4.19
C ARG A 96 -20.84 -10.27 -3.74
N SER A 97 -19.86 -10.30 -4.62
CA SER A 97 -18.52 -10.81 -4.33
C SER A 97 -17.86 -9.95 -3.25
N GLY A 98 -17.26 -10.56 -2.23
CA GLY A 98 -16.56 -9.85 -1.15
C GLY A 98 -16.80 -10.40 0.25
N SER A 99 -17.83 -11.24 0.47
CA SER A 99 -18.07 -11.94 1.75
C SER A 99 -17.86 -11.02 2.98
N VAL A 100 -17.02 -11.40 3.94
CA VAL A 100 -16.76 -10.68 5.20
C VAL A 100 -16.33 -9.24 4.98
N TYR A 101 -15.56 -8.95 3.92
CA TYR A 101 -15.15 -7.60 3.57
C TYR A 101 -16.36 -6.71 3.31
N LEU A 102 -17.26 -7.15 2.43
CA LEU A 102 -18.45 -6.40 2.09
C LEU A 102 -19.35 -6.19 3.32
N TYR A 103 -19.55 -7.23 4.12
CA TYR A 103 -20.39 -7.15 5.33
C TYR A 103 -19.84 -6.13 6.33
N SER A 104 -18.53 -6.16 6.55
CA SER A 104 -17.85 -5.24 7.46
C SER A 104 -17.86 -3.80 6.92
N TYR A 105 -17.81 -3.61 5.60
CA TYR A 105 -17.87 -2.29 4.98
C TYR A 105 -19.24 -1.62 5.14
N LEU A 106 -20.31 -2.41 5.08
CA LEU A 106 -21.67 -1.93 5.29
C LEU A 106 -21.93 -1.54 6.75
N LEU A 107 -21.31 -2.25 7.70
CA LEU A 107 -21.71 -2.17 9.12
C LEU A 107 -20.72 -1.45 10.01
N PHE A 108 -19.45 -1.84 9.95
CA PHE A 108 -18.39 -1.32 10.82
C PHE A 108 -17.66 -0.14 10.19
N GLY A 109 -17.54 -0.13 8.87
CA GLY A 109 -16.88 0.91 8.09
C GLY A 109 -15.58 0.45 7.44
N GLU A 110 -14.96 1.38 6.73
CA GLU A 110 -13.91 1.14 5.75
C GLU A 110 -12.65 0.49 6.34
N LEU A 111 -12.15 0.96 7.48
CA LEU A 111 -10.95 0.40 8.12
C LEU A 111 -11.13 -1.07 8.52
N ILE A 112 -12.27 -1.39 9.14
CA ILE A 112 -12.59 -2.77 9.57
C ILE A 112 -12.86 -3.65 8.34
N ALA A 113 -13.46 -3.08 7.29
CA ALA A 113 -13.60 -3.77 6.02
C ALA A 113 -12.24 -4.11 5.41
N PHE A 114 -11.35 -3.14 5.25
CA PHE A 114 -10.03 -3.38 4.67
C PHE A 114 -9.24 -4.42 5.46
N THR A 115 -9.19 -4.31 6.79
CA THR A 115 -8.48 -5.28 7.64
C THR A 115 -9.07 -6.69 7.49
N SER A 116 -10.39 -6.82 7.37
CA SER A 116 -11.04 -8.10 7.09
C SER A 116 -10.73 -8.65 5.69
N ALA A 117 -10.68 -7.81 4.65
CA ALA A 117 -10.26 -8.20 3.31
C ALA A 117 -8.80 -8.68 3.29
N TRP A 118 -7.90 -7.92 3.92
CA TRP A 118 -6.49 -8.22 4.00
C TRP A 118 -6.24 -9.54 4.74
N ALA A 119 -6.98 -9.78 5.84
CA ALA A 119 -6.98 -11.05 6.56
C ALA A 119 -7.46 -12.21 5.68
N MET A 120 -8.57 -12.05 4.96
CA MET A 120 -9.08 -13.08 4.04
C MET A 120 -8.07 -13.42 2.94
N LEU A 121 -7.44 -12.42 2.32
CA LEU A 121 -6.42 -12.61 1.29
C LEU A 121 -5.21 -13.37 1.82
N ALA A 122 -4.74 -13.03 3.03
CA ALA A 122 -3.66 -13.74 3.70
C ALA A 122 -3.99 -15.22 3.91
N GLY A 123 -5.16 -15.48 4.49
CA GLY A 123 -5.64 -16.83 4.78
C GLY A 123 -5.77 -17.67 3.51
N MET A 124 -6.32 -17.10 2.44
CA MET A 124 -6.48 -17.82 1.17
C MET A 124 -5.16 -18.05 0.43
N CYS A 125 -4.22 -17.09 0.41
CA CYS A 125 -2.90 -17.31 -0.19
C CYS A 125 -2.11 -18.39 0.57
N ALA A 126 -2.18 -18.36 1.90
CA ALA A 126 -1.59 -19.39 2.75
C ALA A 126 -2.25 -20.76 2.53
N ALA A 127 -3.58 -20.80 2.33
CA ALA A 127 -4.32 -22.01 1.99
C ALA A 127 -3.87 -22.61 0.64
N VAL A 128 -3.79 -21.80 -0.43
CA VAL A 128 -3.30 -22.26 -1.75
C VAL A 128 -1.90 -22.87 -1.62
N SER A 129 -1.02 -22.20 -0.88
CA SER A 129 0.38 -22.60 -0.68
C SER A 129 0.50 -23.88 0.14
N THR A 130 -0.26 -24.01 1.24
CA THR A 130 -0.24 -25.18 2.13
C THR A 130 -0.62 -26.44 1.37
N VAL A 131 -1.74 -26.38 0.63
CA VAL A 131 -2.21 -27.54 -0.12
C VAL A 131 -1.26 -27.80 -1.32
N ALA A 132 -0.62 -26.76 -1.90
CA ALA A 132 0.37 -26.91 -2.98
C ALA A 132 1.54 -27.78 -2.55
N LYS A 133 2.06 -27.53 -1.36
CA LYS A 133 3.06 -28.38 -0.73
C LYS A 133 2.54 -29.76 -0.42
N LEU A 134 1.29 -29.89 0.02
CA LEU A 134 0.70 -31.21 0.24
C LEU A 134 0.67 -32.06 -1.05
N PHE A 135 0.33 -31.45 -2.18
CA PHE A 135 0.41 -32.10 -3.48
C PHE A 135 1.85 -32.48 -3.83
N SER A 136 2.80 -31.55 -3.66
CA SER A 136 4.22 -31.80 -3.91
C SER A 136 4.75 -32.98 -3.08
N ASN A 137 4.44 -33.01 -1.77
CA ASN A 137 4.80 -34.10 -0.87
C ASN A 137 4.17 -35.43 -1.30
N THR A 138 2.92 -35.43 -1.73
CA THR A 138 2.23 -36.64 -2.21
C THR A 138 2.90 -37.19 -3.47
N VAL A 139 3.21 -36.33 -4.44
CA VAL A 139 3.91 -36.71 -5.67
C VAL A 139 5.33 -37.20 -5.36
N ASN A 140 6.02 -36.55 -4.41
CA ASN A 140 7.35 -36.96 -4.00
C ASN A 140 7.34 -38.36 -3.36
N VAL A 141 6.35 -38.67 -2.51
CA VAL A 141 6.17 -40.02 -1.94
C VAL A 141 5.86 -41.05 -3.02
N LEU A 142 5.09 -40.70 -4.05
CA LEU A 142 4.80 -41.58 -5.18
C LEU A 142 6.05 -41.89 -6.02
N CYS A 143 6.97 -40.93 -6.13
CA CYS A 143 8.23 -41.07 -6.87
C CYS A 143 9.39 -41.56 -5.98
N ASP A 144 9.13 -42.26 -4.88
CA ASP A 144 10.15 -42.74 -3.93
C ASP A 144 11.17 -41.65 -3.51
N ASN A 145 10.67 -40.43 -3.29
CA ASN A 145 11.42 -39.22 -2.93
C ASN A 145 12.50 -38.76 -3.92
N GLN A 146 12.50 -39.26 -5.16
CA GLN A 146 13.49 -38.90 -6.19
C GLN A 146 13.46 -37.41 -6.56
N ILE A 147 12.28 -36.77 -6.54
CA ILE A 147 12.12 -35.34 -6.88
C ILE A 147 12.81 -34.46 -5.83
N ARG A 148 12.63 -34.78 -4.55
CA ARG A 148 13.30 -34.07 -3.45
C ARG A 148 14.82 -34.30 -3.50
N PHE A 149 15.27 -35.51 -3.76
CA PHE A 149 16.69 -35.80 -3.93
C PHE A 149 17.31 -35.02 -5.10
N TRP A 150 16.61 -34.94 -6.24
CA TRP A 150 17.03 -34.12 -7.37
C TRP A 150 17.10 -32.64 -7.02
N SER A 151 16.08 -32.11 -6.34
CA SER A 151 16.00 -30.72 -5.88
C SER A 151 17.15 -30.37 -4.93
N GLU A 152 17.44 -31.22 -3.95
CA GLU A 152 18.54 -31.04 -2.99
C GLU A 152 19.93 -31.04 -3.65
N ASN A 153 20.09 -31.76 -4.77
CA ASN A 153 21.37 -31.84 -5.48
C ASN A 153 21.58 -30.75 -6.54
N HIS A 154 20.51 -30.18 -7.11
CA HIS A 154 20.60 -29.26 -8.27
C HIS A 154 20.17 -27.82 -7.95
N LEU A 155 19.42 -27.58 -6.87
CA LEU A 155 18.97 -26.23 -6.50
C LEU A 155 19.81 -25.64 -5.36
N VAL A 156 19.74 -24.31 -5.23
CA VAL A 156 20.42 -23.58 -4.15
C VAL A 156 19.83 -24.00 -2.81
N THR A 157 20.66 -24.56 -1.94
CA THR A 157 20.30 -24.86 -0.55
C THR A 157 20.31 -23.56 0.25
N LEU A 158 19.15 -23.16 0.76
CA LEU A 158 19.01 -22.02 1.65
C LEU A 158 19.35 -22.43 3.09
N ASN A 159 19.84 -21.49 3.91
CA ASN A 159 20.01 -21.71 5.34
C ASN A 159 18.64 -22.00 5.96
N ALA A 160 18.42 -23.27 6.30
CA ALA A 160 17.15 -23.73 6.84
C ALA A 160 16.88 -23.04 8.18
N SER A 161 15.92 -22.13 8.20
CA SER A 161 15.46 -21.46 9.42
C SER A 161 14.18 -22.12 9.93
N ARG A 162 13.61 -21.61 11.02
CA ARG A 162 12.31 -22.08 11.52
C ARG A 162 11.17 -21.86 10.50
N PHE A 163 11.27 -20.82 9.66
CA PHE A 163 10.23 -20.41 8.72
C PHE A 163 10.52 -20.79 7.26
N ILE A 164 11.80 -20.73 6.85
CA ILE A 164 12.23 -20.92 5.46
C ILE A 164 12.61 -22.36 5.21
N GLU A 165 12.19 -22.88 4.07
CA GLU A 165 12.51 -24.22 3.60
C GLU A 165 13.96 -24.35 3.14
N ARG A 166 14.55 -25.52 3.35
CA ARG A 166 15.95 -25.78 3.00
C ARG A 166 16.19 -25.71 1.49
N THR A 167 15.21 -26.16 0.70
CA THR A 167 15.25 -26.20 -0.76
C THR A 167 13.95 -25.64 -1.33
N PRO A 168 14.01 -24.79 -2.37
CA PRO A 168 12.83 -24.29 -3.06
C PRO A 168 11.92 -25.42 -3.60
N ASP A 169 10.62 -25.40 -3.29
CA ASP A 169 9.65 -26.37 -3.82
C ASP A 169 9.07 -25.93 -5.18
N LEU A 170 9.74 -26.33 -6.27
CA LEU A 170 9.33 -26.00 -7.64
C LEU A 170 8.10 -26.79 -8.11
N THR A 171 7.86 -27.98 -7.55
CA THR A 171 6.71 -28.81 -7.92
C THR A 171 5.41 -28.17 -7.42
N ALA A 172 5.42 -27.63 -6.20
CA ALA A 172 4.31 -26.83 -5.70
C ALA A 172 4.06 -25.57 -6.55
N ALA A 173 5.12 -24.86 -6.96
CA ALA A 173 5.01 -23.68 -7.82
C ALA A 173 4.41 -23.99 -9.19
N ALA A 174 4.90 -25.04 -9.87
CA ALA A 174 4.39 -25.49 -11.15
C ALA A 174 2.90 -25.86 -11.06
N PHE A 175 2.50 -26.50 -9.96
CA PHE A 175 1.11 -26.84 -9.72
C PHE A 175 0.22 -25.60 -9.59
N ILE A 176 0.62 -24.60 -8.81
CA ILE A 176 -0.13 -23.34 -8.67
C ILE A 176 -0.25 -22.62 -10.02
N ILE A 177 0.82 -22.57 -10.83
CA ILE A 177 0.80 -21.96 -12.17
C ILE A 177 -0.21 -22.69 -13.07
N LEU A 178 -0.19 -24.02 -13.09
CA LEU A 178 -1.12 -24.83 -13.88
C LEU A 178 -2.58 -24.54 -13.51
N LEU A 179 -2.90 -24.50 -12.22
CA LEU A 179 -4.26 -24.19 -11.76
C LEU A 179 -4.66 -22.73 -12.03
N GLY A 180 -3.71 -21.80 -11.95
CA GLY A 180 -3.90 -20.41 -12.36
C GLY A 180 -4.28 -20.29 -13.84
N LEU A 181 -3.60 -21.04 -14.72
CA LEU A 181 -3.91 -21.09 -16.16
C LEU A 181 -5.30 -21.67 -16.43
N ILE A 182 -5.70 -22.72 -15.71
CA ILE A 182 -7.07 -23.28 -15.80
C ILE A 182 -8.11 -22.23 -15.39
N ASN A 183 -7.85 -21.45 -14.34
CA ASN A 183 -8.77 -20.40 -13.90
C ASN A 183 -8.92 -19.25 -14.91
N LEU A 184 -7.97 -19.05 -15.82
CA LEU A 184 -8.07 -18.05 -16.89
C LEU A 184 -9.05 -18.45 -18.01
N THR A 185 -9.41 -19.72 -18.15
CA THR A 185 -10.25 -20.18 -19.28
C THR A 185 -11.73 -19.82 -19.17
N GLY A 186 -12.23 -19.48 -17.97
CA GLY A 186 -13.64 -19.14 -17.77
C GLY A 186 -14.23 -19.75 -16.49
N ALA A 187 -15.16 -19.03 -15.86
CA ALA A 187 -15.84 -19.43 -14.63
C ALA A 187 -16.58 -20.76 -14.76
N LYS A 188 -17.44 -20.86 -15.77
CA LYS A 188 -18.24 -22.07 -16.03
C LYS A 188 -17.37 -23.30 -16.26
N ILE A 189 -16.32 -23.17 -17.06
CA ILE A 189 -15.42 -24.29 -17.41
C ILE A 189 -14.65 -24.73 -16.16
N SER A 190 -14.04 -23.80 -15.43
CA SER A 190 -13.28 -24.09 -14.20
C SER A 190 -14.14 -24.82 -13.16
N LEU A 191 -15.37 -24.36 -12.95
CA LEU A 191 -16.29 -24.97 -11.98
C LEU A 191 -16.88 -26.31 -12.43
N THR A 192 -17.08 -26.53 -13.73
CA THR A 192 -17.46 -27.86 -14.25
C THR A 192 -16.31 -28.86 -14.07
N ILE A 193 -15.07 -28.45 -14.38
CA ILE A 193 -13.88 -29.27 -14.14
C ILE A 193 -13.77 -29.61 -12.64
N ASN A 194 -13.98 -28.62 -11.78
CA ASN A 194 -14.00 -28.80 -10.33
C ASN A 194 -15.03 -29.84 -9.87
N ALA A 195 -16.26 -29.77 -10.40
CA ALA A 195 -17.32 -30.71 -10.05
C ALA A 195 -16.98 -32.16 -10.45
N VAL A 196 -16.38 -32.36 -11.64
CA VAL A 196 -15.95 -33.69 -12.10
C VAL A 196 -14.84 -34.25 -11.20
N PHE A 197 -13.80 -33.45 -10.93
CA PHE A 197 -12.72 -33.88 -10.05
C PHE A 197 -13.20 -34.16 -8.61
N CYS A 198 -14.11 -33.33 -8.09
CA CYS A 198 -14.74 -33.57 -6.79
C CYS A 198 -15.50 -34.90 -6.76
N GLY A 199 -16.25 -35.21 -7.82
CA GLY A 199 -16.96 -36.50 -7.94
C GLY A 199 -16.00 -37.69 -7.91
N LEU A 200 -14.91 -37.62 -8.69
CA LEU A 200 -13.87 -38.66 -8.70
C LEU A 200 -13.16 -38.79 -7.34
N GLN A 201 -12.86 -37.67 -6.70
CA GLN A 201 -12.28 -37.64 -5.36
C GLN A 201 -13.19 -38.34 -4.34
N LEU A 202 -14.48 -37.98 -4.31
CA LEU A 202 -15.46 -38.58 -3.41
C LEU A 202 -15.60 -40.09 -3.65
N MET A 203 -15.59 -40.53 -4.91
CA MET A 203 -15.63 -41.95 -5.26
C MET A 203 -14.42 -42.70 -4.69
N CYS A 204 -13.21 -42.20 -4.91
CA CYS A 204 -11.98 -42.82 -4.37
C CYS A 204 -11.99 -42.82 -2.84
N LEU A 205 -12.48 -41.74 -2.24
CA LEU A 205 -12.60 -41.60 -0.79
C LEU A 205 -13.55 -42.64 -0.20
N VAL A 206 -14.73 -42.86 -0.79
CA VAL A 206 -15.66 -43.91 -0.34
C VAL A 206 -15.02 -45.29 -0.40
N VAL A 207 -14.29 -45.61 -1.47
CA VAL A 207 -13.55 -46.89 -1.58
C VAL A 207 -12.52 -47.05 -0.46
N MET A 208 -11.75 -46.00 -0.16
CA MET A 208 -10.81 -46.01 0.96
C MET A 208 -11.51 -46.20 2.31
N LEU A 209 -12.64 -45.53 2.54
CA LEU A 209 -13.39 -45.65 3.80
C LEU A 209 -13.88 -47.08 4.01
N ILE A 210 -14.44 -47.70 2.97
CA ILE A 210 -14.86 -49.11 3.02
C ILE A 210 -13.65 -50.01 3.33
N ALA A 211 -12.51 -49.76 2.68
CA ALA A 211 -11.28 -50.52 2.93
C ALA A 211 -10.76 -50.37 4.37
N CYS A 212 -10.84 -49.18 4.96
CA CYS A 212 -10.44 -48.96 6.36
C CYS A 212 -11.25 -49.84 7.33
N PHE A 213 -12.58 -49.93 7.16
CA PHE A 213 -13.43 -50.76 8.00
C PHE A 213 -13.30 -52.26 7.69
N ALA A 214 -13.03 -52.62 6.43
CA ALA A 214 -12.88 -54.02 6.03
C ALA A 214 -11.55 -54.64 6.50
N LEU A 215 -10.48 -53.84 6.57
CA LEU A 215 -9.13 -54.30 6.92
C LEU A 215 -8.74 -54.03 8.39
N GLY A 216 -9.47 -53.16 9.10
CA GLY A 216 -9.14 -52.80 10.48
C GLY A 216 -9.50 -53.88 11.52
N ASP A 217 -8.86 -53.78 12.68
CA ASP A 217 -9.04 -54.70 13.82
C ASP A 217 -9.67 -53.96 15.01
N GLY A 218 -10.67 -54.57 15.64
CA GLY A 218 -11.36 -54.03 16.81
C GLY A 218 -10.47 -53.84 18.04
N LYS A 219 -9.30 -54.49 18.09
CA LYS A 219 -8.30 -54.29 19.15
C LYS A 219 -7.83 -52.84 19.27
N ASN A 220 -7.73 -52.14 18.14
CA ASN A 220 -7.31 -50.74 18.08
C ASN A 220 -8.27 -49.80 18.84
N TYR A 221 -9.53 -50.20 19.04
CA TYR A 221 -10.51 -49.45 19.82
C TYR A 221 -10.56 -49.88 21.29
N SER A 222 -10.28 -51.15 21.59
CA SER A 222 -10.47 -51.71 22.93
C SER A 222 -9.41 -51.32 23.95
N GLU A 223 -8.19 -51.01 23.51
CA GLU A 223 -7.07 -50.73 24.44
C GLU A 223 -7.15 -49.33 25.06
N SER A 224 -7.56 -48.30 24.31
CA SER A 224 -7.85 -46.97 24.85
C SER A 224 -8.63 -46.09 23.87
N PHE A 225 -9.94 -45.93 24.09
CA PHE A 225 -10.80 -45.08 23.24
C PHE A 225 -10.58 -43.58 23.43
N LEU A 226 -10.15 -43.17 24.64
CA LEU A 226 -9.88 -41.77 25.03
C LEU A 226 -8.53 -41.70 25.79
N PRO A 227 -7.38 -41.87 25.11
CA PRO A 227 -6.08 -41.96 25.75
C PRO A 227 -5.68 -40.70 26.53
N GLN A 228 -6.11 -39.53 26.07
CA GLN A 228 -5.84 -38.24 26.71
C GLN A 228 -6.99 -37.72 27.60
N GLY A 229 -8.00 -38.56 27.84
CA GLY A 229 -9.19 -38.21 28.62
C GLY A 229 -10.02 -37.07 28.01
N LEU A 230 -10.90 -36.48 28.83
CA LEU A 230 -11.83 -35.42 28.40
C LEU A 230 -11.11 -34.12 28.00
N GLY A 231 -9.95 -33.83 28.60
CA GLY A 231 -9.13 -32.66 28.25
C GLY A 231 -8.61 -32.72 26.82
N GLY A 232 -8.06 -33.87 26.41
CA GLY A 232 -7.66 -34.12 25.03
C GLY A 232 -8.84 -34.17 24.07
N PHE A 233 -9.97 -34.76 24.48
CA PHE A 233 -11.21 -34.78 23.70
C PHE A 233 -11.66 -33.37 23.30
N PHE A 234 -11.89 -32.47 24.26
CA PHE A 234 -12.33 -31.11 23.96
C PHE A 234 -11.24 -30.29 23.25
N GLY A 235 -9.95 -30.54 23.54
CA GLY A 235 -8.84 -29.94 22.80
C GLY A 235 -8.84 -30.33 21.32
N GLY A 236 -9.10 -31.60 21.02
CA GLY A 236 -9.20 -32.10 19.66
C GLY A 236 -10.53 -31.74 18.98
N THR A 237 -11.66 -31.64 19.68
CA THR A 237 -12.91 -31.07 19.14
C THR A 237 -12.70 -29.64 18.66
N ALA A 238 -11.99 -28.85 19.48
CA ALA A 238 -11.60 -27.50 19.13
C ALA A 238 -10.77 -27.48 17.84
N MET A 239 -9.75 -28.34 17.76
CA MET A 239 -8.94 -28.47 16.56
C MET A 239 -9.72 -28.99 15.34
N ALA A 240 -10.62 -29.96 15.51
CA ALA A 240 -11.44 -30.56 14.45
C ALA A 240 -12.39 -29.57 13.79
N LEU A 241 -12.84 -28.53 14.51
CA LEU A 241 -13.61 -27.41 13.94
C LEU A 241 -12.88 -26.81 12.73
N PHE A 242 -11.56 -26.69 12.80
CA PHE A 242 -10.77 -26.20 11.68
C PHE A 242 -10.79 -27.16 10.48
N GLY A 243 -10.84 -28.47 10.71
CA GLY A 243 -10.96 -29.47 9.64
C GLY A 243 -12.24 -29.33 8.80
N LEU A 244 -13.29 -28.71 9.38
CA LEU A 244 -14.56 -28.40 8.71
C LEU A 244 -14.61 -26.97 8.12
N SER A 245 -13.53 -26.20 8.20
CA SER A 245 -13.44 -24.88 7.59
C SER A 245 -13.38 -24.96 6.06
N GLY A 246 -13.93 -23.95 5.39
CA GLY A 246 -13.96 -23.88 3.93
C GLY A 246 -15.29 -23.51 3.30
N PHE A 247 -16.38 -23.69 4.06
CA PHE A 247 -17.71 -23.32 3.62
C PHE A 247 -17.85 -21.82 3.34
N GLU A 248 -17.06 -20.98 4.00
CA GLU A 248 -17.04 -19.52 3.81
C GLU A 248 -16.72 -19.09 2.39
N SER A 249 -15.94 -19.90 1.65
CA SER A 249 -15.61 -19.62 0.25
C SER A 249 -16.85 -19.56 -0.64
N LEU A 250 -17.93 -20.25 -0.25
CA LEU A 250 -19.22 -20.23 -0.94
C LEU A 250 -19.85 -18.83 -0.98
N ALA A 251 -19.64 -18.00 0.04
CA ALA A 251 -20.18 -16.64 0.10
C ALA A 251 -19.61 -15.73 -1.01
N ASN A 252 -18.40 -16.02 -1.48
CA ASN A 252 -17.75 -15.28 -2.57
C ASN A 252 -18.34 -15.60 -3.96
N LEU A 253 -19.17 -16.64 -4.08
CA LEU A 253 -19.87 -17.02 -5.31
C LEU A 253 -21.27 -16.44 -5.43
N SER A 254 -21.71 -15.64 -4.44
CA SER A 254 -23.08 -15.13 -4.37
C SER A 254 -23.50 -14.29 -5.58
N GLU A 255 -22.55 -13.59 -6.21
CA GLU A 255 -22.76 -12.75 -7.39
C GLU A 255 -23.00 -13.55 -8.68
N GLU A 256 -22.49 -14.78 -8.74
CA GLU A 256 -22.57 -15.66 -9.92
C GLU A 256 -23.66 -16.75 -9.76
N ALA A 257 -24.30 -16.83 -8.59
CA ALA A 257 -25.43 -17.72 -8.33
C ALA A 257 -26.70 -17.26 -9.08
N LYS A 258 -27.45 -18.20 -9.66
CA LYS A 258 -28.70 -17.86 -10.36
C LYS A 258 -29.77 -17.33 -9.41
N ASN A 259 -30.03 -18.03 -8.30
CA ASN A 259 -30.92 -17.57 -7.25
C ASN A 259 -30.22 -17.59 -5.89
N PRO A 260 -29.42 -16.55 -5.54
CA PRO A 260 -28.61 -16.55 -4.33
C PRO A 260 -29.44 -16.71 -3.05
N ARG A 261 -30.68 -16.18 -3.03
CA ARG A 261 -31.58 -16.24 -1.86
C ARG A 261 -31.98 -17.67 -1.47
N ARG A 262 -32.09 -18.58 -2.45
CA ARG A 262 -32.47 -19.98 -2.22
C ARG A 262 -31.28 -20.93 -2.33
N ASP A 263 -30.44 -20.73 -3.33
CA ASP A 263 -29.43 -21.71 -3.72
C ASP A 263 -28.25 -21.74 -2.73
N LEU A 264 -27.85 -20.58 -2.18
CA LEU A 264 -26.73 -20.50 -1.23
C LEU A 264 -27.04 -21.20 0.10
N PRO A 265 -28.16 -20.94 0.79
CA PRO A 265 -28.48 -21.62 2.06
C PRO A 265 -28.57 -23.14 1.91
N VAL A 266 -29.18 -23.61 0.82
CA VAL A 266 -29.28 -25.05 0.52
C VAL A 266 -27.90 -25.65 0.29
N ALA A 267 -27.04 -24.96 -0.46
CA ALA A 267 -25.67 -25.42 -0.70
C ALA A 267 -24.82 -25.43 0.59
N PHE A 268 -24.97 -24.45 1.50
CA PHE A 268 -24.31 -24.48 2.82
C PHE A 268 -24.70 -25.73 3.61
N LEU A 269 -26.00 -26.02 3.73
CA LEU A 269 -26.51 -27.15 4.52
C LEU A 269 -26.09 -28.50 3.94
N ILE A 270 -26.25 -28.70 2.62
CA ILE A 270 -25.86 -29.95 1.95
C ILE A 270 -24.36 -30.20 2.14
N SER A 271 -23.54 -29.18 1.91
CA SER A 271 -22.09 -29.34 1.92
C SER A 271 -21.55 -29.64 3.32
N ILE A 272 -22.01 -28.92 4.35
CA ILE A 272 -21.59 -29.18 5.74
C ILE A 272 -22.05 -30.56 6.20
N GLY A 273 -23.28 -30.96 5.86
CA GLY A 273 -23.80 -32.29 6.19
C GLY A 273 -22.98 -33.41 5.57
N VAL A 274 -22.69 -33.34 4.26
CA VAL A 274 -21.87 -34.33 3.55
C VAL A 274 -20.44 -34.36 4.10
N CYS A 275 -19.81 -33.20 4.29
CA CYS A 275 -18.44 -33.13 4.81
C CYS A 275 -18.34 -33.68 6.24
N THR A 276 -19.35 -33.44 7.08
CA THR A 276 -19.43 -33.98 8.43
C THR A 276 -19.44 -35.51 8.41
N ILE A 277 -20.34 -36.12 7.62
CA ILE A 277 -20.46 -37.58 7.53
C ILE A 277 -19.12 -38.17 7.08
N ILE A 278 -18.47 -37.55 6.09
CA ILE A 278 -17.18 -37.99 5.58
C ILE A 278 -16.09 -37.89 6.65
N HIS A 279 -15.94 -36.76 7.34
CA HIS A 279 -14.91 -36.58 8.37
C HIS A 279 -15.09 -37.54 9.55
N VAL A 280 -16.34 -37.77 9.98
CA VAL A 280 -16.64 -38.69 11.08
C VAL A 280 -16.32 -40.12 10.69
N THR A 281 -16.79 -40.55 9.52
CA THR A 281 -16.56 -41.91 8.99
C THR A 281 -15.07 -42.15 8.73
N ALA A 282 -14.37 -41.15 8.20
CA ALA A 282 -12.92 -41.19 7.96
C ALA A 282 -12.10 -41.28 9.24
N SER A 283 -12.48 -40.50 10.26
CA SER A 283 -11.79 -40.50 11.56
C SER A 283 -11.92 -41.85 12.26
N PHE A 284 -13.13 -42.41 12.29
CA PHE A 284 -13.34 -43.75 12.81
C PHE A 284 -12.64 -44.80 11.96
N GLY A 285 -12.82 -44.80 10.63
CA GLY A 285 -12.18 -45.78 9.75
C GLY A 285 -10.67 -45.81 9.91
N LEU A 286 -10.02 -44.64 9.95
CA LEU A 286 -8.56 -44.55 10.08
C LEU A 286 -8.06 -45.05 11.45
N ALA A 287 -8.75 -44.68 12.54
CA ALA A 287 -8.42 -45.16 13.88
C ALA A 287 -8.70 -46.67 14.06
N TYR A 288 -9.65 -47.22 13.30
CA TYR A 288 -9.94 -48.65 13.27
C TYR A 288 -8.86 -49.44 12.52
N LEU A 289 -8.30 -48.85 11.46
CA LEU A 289 -7.29 -49.49 10.61
C LEU A 289 -5.90 -49.56 11.27
N VAL A 290 -5.42 -48.46 11.87
CA VAL A 290 -4.03 -48.35 12.36
C VAL A 290 -4.01 -47.92 13.84
N PRO A 291 -3.17 -48.54 14.68
CA PRO A 291 -2.98 -48.12 16.08
C PRO A 291 -2.51 -46.66 16.18
N THR A 292 -2.98 -45.96 17.22
CA THR A 292 -2.72 -44.52 17.40
C THR A 292 -1.23 -44.15 17.44
N GLU A 293 -0.38 -45.00 18.00
CA GLU A 293 1.05 -44.78 18.21
C GLU A 293 1.88 -44.81 16.91
N VAL A 294 1.40 -45.54 15.90
CA VAL A 294 2.13 -45.77 14.63
C VAL A 294 1.67 -44.80 13.53
N LEU A 295 0.66 -43.98 13.81
CA LEU A 295 0.12 -43.03 12.84
C LEU A 295 1.11 -41.88 12.61
N SER A 296 1.46 -41.61 11.36
CA SER A 296 2.39 -40.54 10.99
C SER A 296 1.70 -39.17 10.91
N GLU A 297 2.45 -38.08 11.13
CA GLU A 297 1.96 -36.69 11.00
C GLU A 297 1.56 -36.33 9.57
N ASP A 298 2.26 -36.88 8.59
CA ASP A 298 2.09 -36.55 7.17
C ASP A 298 1.35 -37.68 6.43
N LEU A 299 0.41 -37.31 5.54
CA LEU A 299 -0.25 -38.21 4.58
C LEU A 299 -0.86 -39.47 5.22
N SER A 300 -1.67 -39.27 6.26
CA SER A 300 -2.20 -40.29 7.16
C SER A 300 -2.84 -41.50 6.47
N PHE A 301 -3.64 -41.27 5.42
CA PHE A 301 -4.25 -42.36 4.64
C PHE A 301 -3.25 -43.16 3.82
N ILE A 302 -2.27 -42.50 3.19
CA ILE A 302 -1.27 -43.16 2.34
C ILE A 302 -0.38 -44.04 3.22
N ASN A 303 0.08 -43.50 4.35
CA ASN A 303 0.92 -44.24 5.28
C ASN A 303 0.17 -45.37 5.98
N ALA A 304 -1.13 -45.19 6.25
CA ALA A 304 -1.98 -46.26 6.77
C ALA A 304 -2.12 -47.45 5.81
N PHE A 305 -2.29 -47.21 4.50
CA PHE A 305 -2.36 -48.29 3.50
C PHE A 305 -1.01 -48.83 3.05
N LYS A 306 0.09 -48.19 3.47
CA LYS A 306 1.45 -48.71 3.25
C LYS A 306 1.77 -49.93 4.12
N GLN A 307 1.21 -49.98 5.34
CA GLN A 307 1.49 -51.08 6.29
C GLN A 307 0.90 -52.44 5.86
N PRO A 308 -0.35 -52.53 5.37
CA PRO A 308 -0.97 -53.81 4.98
C PRO A 308 -0.45 -54.43 3.66
N HIS A 309 0.57 -53.87 3.01
CA HIS A 309 1.16 -54.38 1.76
C HIS A 309 0.15 -54.59 0.60
N ASN A 310 -0.97 -53.86 0.56
CA ASN A 310 -1.89 -53.91 -0.58
C ASN A 310 -1.60 -52.75 -1.57
N PRO A 311 -0.94 -53.01 -2.72
CA PRO A 311 -0.51 -51.95 -3.62
C PRO A 311 -1.68 -51.24 -4.31
N VAL A 312 -2.83 -51.92 -4.49
CA VAL A 312 -4.00 -51.33 -5.16
C VAL A 312 -4.62 -50.24 -4.29
N LEU A 313 -4.79 -50.51 -2.99
CA LEU A 313 -5.34 -49.53 -2.05
C LEU A 313 -4.40 -48.35 -1.83
N LEU A 314 -3.09 -48.59 -1.81
CA LEU A 314 -2.08 -47.53 -1.76
C LEU A 314 -2.21 -46.59 -2.97
N VAL A 315 -2.30 -47.14 -4.19
CA VAL A 315 -2.45 -46.34 -5.42
C VAL A 315 -3.76 -45.54 -5.40
N ILE A 316 -4.87 -46.17 -4.97
CA ILE A 316 -6.16 -45.46 -4.81
C ILE A 316 -6.03 -44.32 -3.80
N ALA A 317 -5.33 -44.53 -2.68
CA ALA A 317 -5.13 -43.49 -1.67
C ALA A 317 -4.27 -42.32 -2.16
N VAL A 318 -3.23 -42.62 -2.94
CA VAL A 318 -2.41 -41.59 -3.60
C VAL A 318 -3.27 -40.79 -4.59
N ILE A 319 -4.00 -41.48 -5.49
CA ILE A 319 -4.87 -40.82 -6.47
C ILE A 319 -5.92 -39.96 -5.77
N ALA A 320 -6.58 -40.47 -4.72
CA ALA A 320 -7.56 -39.71 -3.96
C ALA A 320 -6.96 -38.42 -3.36
N THR A 321 -5.74 -38.51 -2.80
CA THR A 321 -5.04 -37.38 -2.19
C THR A 321 -4.59 -36.36 -3.24
N VAL A 322 -4.08 -36.82 -4.39
CA VAL A 322 -3.69 -35.98 -5.53
C VAL A 322 -4.90 -35.25 -6.11
N LEU A 323 -6.01 -35.98 -6.34
CA LEU A 323 -7.26 -35.38 -6.80
C LEU A 323 -7.76 -34.36 -5.79
N GLY A 324 -7.86 -34.72 -4.51
CA GLY A 324 -8.36 -33.83 -3.46
C GLY A 324 -7.53 -32.56 -3.27
N THR A 325 -6.20 -32.67 -3.31
CA THR A 325 -5.34 -31.49 -3.27
C THR A 325 -5.43 -30.63 -4.54
N GLY A 326 -5.80 -31.19 -5.69
CA GLY A 326 -6.05 -30.40 -6.90
C GLY A 326 -7.38 -29.65 -6.88
N VAL A 327 -8.46 -30.32 -6.48
CA VAL A 327 -9.81 -29.74 -6.47
C VAL A 327 -9.88 -28.57 -5.49
N THR A 328 -9.47 -28.80 -4.23
CA THR A 328 -9.39 -27.78 -3.17
C THR A 328 -8.70 -26.49 -3.63
N LYS A 329 -7.57 -26.59 -4.34
CA LYS A 329 -6.83 -25.41 -4.82
C LYS A 329 -7.48 -24.69 -5.98
N LEU A 330 -8.09 -25.41 -6.93
CA LEU A 330 -8.82 -24.77 -8.02
C LEU A 330 -9.87 -23.82 -7.46
N VAL A 331 -10.57 -24.25 -6.42
CA VAL A 331 -11.58 -23.48 -5.68
C VAL A 331 -10.99 -22.27 -4.94
N VAL A 332 -9.87 -22.41 -4.24
CA VAL A 332 -9.26 -21.28 -3.52
C VAL A 332 -8.71 -20.24 -4.51
N MET A 333 -8.01 -20.69 -5.56
CA MET A 333 -7.51 -19.80 -6.63
C MET A 333 -8.63 -19.18 -7.46
N TYR A 334 -9.81 -19.80 -7.49
CA TYR A 334 -11.00 -19.18 -8.03
C TYR A 334 -11.47 -18.00 -7.16
N THR A 335 -11.33 -18.11 -5.84
CA THR A 335 -11.93 -17.17 -4.88
C THR A 335 -11.07 -15.93 -4.64
N VAL A 336 -9.73 -16.07 -4.55
CA VAL A 336 -8.77 -14.96 -4.34
C VAL A 336 -8.99 -13.77 -5.30
N PRO A 337 -9.17 -13.97 -6.62
CA PRO A 337 -9.35 -12.88 -7.57
C PRO A 337 -10.64 -12.11 -7.38
N ARG A 338 -11.69 -12.71 -6.81
CA ARG A 338 -12.97 -12.04 -6.54
C ARG A 338 -12.85 -11.05 -5.41
N ILE A 339 -12.10 -11.41 -4.37
CA ILE A 339 -11.84 -10.51 -3.24
C ILE A 339 -10.94 -9.36 -3.70
N LEU A 340 -9.86 -9.66 -4.43
CA LEU A 340 -8.99 -8.62 -5.01
C LEU A 340 -9.77 -7.67 -5.93
N TYR A 341 -10.63 -8.21 -6.79
CA TYR A 341 -11.53 -7.43 -7.63
C TYR A 341 -12.46 -6.54 -6.80
N ALA A 342 -13.16 -7.09 -5.80
CA ALA A 342 -14.14 -6.34 -5.01
C ALA A 342 -13.50 -5.19 -4.21
N VAL A 343 -12.33 -5.42 -3.64
CA VAL A 343 -11.60 -4.40 -2.87
C VAL A 343 -10.99 -3.34 -3.80
N ALA A 344 -10.53 -3.73 -4.99
CA ALA A 344 -10.01 -2.79 -5.99
C ALA A 344 -11.10 -1.97 -6.69
N ASP A 345 -12.28 -2.56 -6.92
CA ASP A 345 -13.46 -1.85 -7.47
C ASP A 345 -13.93 -0.74 -6.51
N ASP A 346 -13.78 -0.97 -5.21
CA ASP A 346 -14.09 0.02 -4.17
C ASP A 346 -12.98 1.05 -3.93
N GLY A 347 -11.87 0.97 -4.68
CA GLY A 347 -10.73 1.90 -4.57
C GLY A 347 -9.79 1.65 -3.39
N LEU A 348 -10.00 0.58 -2.61
CA LEU A 348 -9.19 0.24 -1.45
C LEU A 348 -7.87 -0.49 -1.80
N LEU A 349 -7.80 -1.07 -2.99
CA LEU A 349 -6.59 -1.61 -3.62
C LEU A 349 -6.41 -0.98 -5.01
N PHE A 350 -5.27 -1.26 -5.65
CA PHE A 350 -4.92 -0.71 -6.96
C PHE A 350 -6.01 -0.98 -8.02
N LYS A 351 -6.50 0.09 -8.65
CA LYS A 351 -7.67 0.04 -9.56
C LYS A 351 -7.48 -0.85 -10.79
N PHE A 352 -6.24 -1.12 -11.22
CA PHE A 352 -6.00 -2.02 -12.35
C PHE A 352 -6.47 -3.47 -12.08
N LEU A 353 -6.58 -3.87 -10.80
CA LEU A 353 -7.05 -5.20 -10.40
C LEU A 353 -8.56 -5.39 -10.65
N SER A 354 -9.33 -4.30 -10.74
CA SER A 354 -10.76 -4.36 -11.06
C SER A 354 -11.04 -4.47 -12.58
N ILE A 355 -10.01 -4.38 -13.43
CA ILE A 355 -10.19 -4.45 -14.89
C ILE A 355 -10.61 -5.87 -15.31
N ILE A 356 -11.82 -5.99 -15.85
CA ILE A 356 -12.38 -7.24 -16.35
C ILE A 356 -12.05 -7.42 -17.84
N ASN A 357 -11.57 -8.61 -18.22
CA ASN A 357 -11.40 -8.95 -19.63
C ASN A 357 -12.75 -9.09 -20.35
N LYS A 358 -12.91 -8.41 -21.49
CA LYS A 358 -14.17 -8.39 -22.28
C LYS A 358 -14.59 -9.79 -22.78
N ARG A 359 -13.63 -10.66 -23.11
CA ARG A 359 -13.90 -11.99 -23.70
C ARG A 359 -14.27 -13.04 -22.65
N THR A 360 -13.50 -13.13 -21.56
CA THR A 360 -13.69 -14.16 -20.53
C THR A 360 -14.59 -13.71 -19.38
N ARG A 361 -14.85 -12.39 -19.24
CA ARG A 361 -15.54 -11.77 -18.09
C ARG A 361 -14.88 -12.11 -16.74
N ILE A 362 -13.56 -12.29 -16.74
CA ILE A 362 -12.74 -12.56 -15.54
C ILE A 362 -11.74 -11.42 -15.34
N PRO A 363 -11.50 -11.00 -14.07
CA PRO A 363 -10.44 -10.03 -13.75
C PRO A 363 -9.06 -10.67 -13.84
N MET A 364 -8.45 -10.65 -15.04
CA MET A 364 -7.20 -11.36 -15.34
C MET A 364 -6.04 -10.91 -14.44
N TRP A 365 -5.90 -9.61 -14.19
CA TRP A 365 -4.85 -9.07 -13.32
C TRP A 365 -5.00 -9.52 -11.87
N SER A 366 -6.24 -9.64 -11.37
CA SER A 366 -6.51 -10.19 -10.04
C SER A 366 -6.14 -11.68 -9.94
N VAL A 367 -6.31 -12.47 -11.02
CA VAL A 367 -5.87 -13.87 -11.06
C VAL A 367 -4.35 -13.97 -10.98
N LEU A 368 -3.64 -13.19 -11.79
CA LEU A 368 -2.18 -13.18 -11.83
C LEU A 368 -1.59 -12.70 -10.49
N MET A 369 -2.04 -11.53 -10.01
CA MET A 369 -1.54 -10.95 -8.76
C MET A 369 -1.96 -11.77 -7.52
N GLY A 370 -3.09 -12.48 -7.54
CA GLY A 370 -3.45 -13.40 -6.46
C GLY A 370 -2.59 -14.67 -6.42
N SER A 371 -2.07 -15.10 -7.59
CA SER A 371 -1.27 -16.32 -7.71
C SER A 371 0.19 -16.08 -7.31
N VAL A 372 0.77 -14.92 -7.61
CA VAL A 372 2.19 -14.63 -7.36
C VAL A 372 2.60 -14.76 -5.87
N PRO A 373 1.90 -14.15 -4.90
CA PRO A 373 2.21 -14.34 -3.48
C PRO A 373 2.08 -15.80 -3.04
N SER A 374 1.09 -16.52 -3.57
CA SER A 374 0.89 -17.95 -3.28
C SER A 374 2.05 -18.80 -3.82
N ILE A 375 2.60 -18.47 -5.00
CA ILE A 375 3.79 -19.14 -5.55
C ILE A 375 5.00 -18.87 -4.66
N LEU A 376 5.25 -17.62 -4.28
CA LEU A 376 6.40 -17.28 -3.43
C LEU A 376 6.33 -17.97 -2.06
N LEU A 377 5.16 -17.97 -1.43
CA LEU A 377 4.93 -18.66 -0.17
C LEU A 377 5.10 -20.18 -0.32
N ALA A 378 4.61 -20.78 -1.40
CA ALA A 378 4.80 -22.19 -1.69
C ALA A 378 6.27 -22.56 -1.98
N VAL A 379 7.07 -21.68 -2.57
CA VAL A 379 8.48 -21.98 -2.86
C VAL A 379 9.34 -21.91 -1.60
N PHE A 380 9.13 -20.91 -0.74
CA PHE A 380 10.10 -20.58 0.32
C PHE A 380 9.66 -20.94 1.75
N VAL A 381 8.36 -21.02 2.05
CA VAL A 381 7.88 -21.09 3.45
C VAL A 381 7.44 -22.49 3.83
N LYS A 382 7.83 -23.01 4.99
CA LYS A 382 7.42 -24.37 5.43
C LYS A 382 5.90 -24.54 5.53
N ILE A 383 5.41 -25.74 5.21
CA ILE A 383 3.97 -26.08 5.22
C ILE A 383 3.29 -25.82 6.58
N VAL A 384 3.98 -26.11 7.69
CA VAL A 384 3.45 -25.91 9.06
C VAL A 384 3.17 -24.42 9.32
N CYS A 385 4.09 -23.53 8.94
CA CYS A 385 3.91 -22.08 9.11
C CYS A 385 2.75 -21.56 8.25
N LEU A 386 2.63 -22.02 7.00
CA LEU A 386 1.54 -21.61 6.11
C LEU A 386 0.18 -22.03 6.67
N TYR A 387 0.10 -23.23 7.22
CA TYR A 387 -1.10 -23.74 7.85
C TYR A 387 -1.49 -22.95 9.12
N GLU A 388 -0.51 -22.58 9.96
CA GLU A 388 -0.76 -21.73 11.13
C GLU A 388 -1.28 -20.33 10.76
N VAL A 389 -0.71 -19.72 9.72
CA VAL A 389 -1.19 -18.45 9.15
C VAL A 389 -2.62 -18.57 8.67
N MET A 390 -2.92 -19.61 7.88
CA MET A 390 -4.28 -19.85 7.38
C MET A 390 -5.30 -19.93 8.55
N LYS A 391 -4.98 -20.70 9.59
CA LYS A 391 -5.86 -20.89 10.76
C LYS A 391 -6.25 -19.59 11.45
N ILE A 392 -5.27 -18.76 11.82
CA ILE A 392 -5.53 -17.57 12.62
C ILE A 392 -6.38 -16.54 11.87
N PHE A 393 -6.14 -16.38 10.56
CA PHE A 393 -6.91 -15.45 9.73
C PHE A 393 -8.34 -15.91 9.47
N THR A 394 -8.57 -17.21 9.22
CA THR A 394 -9.94 -17.74 9.04
C THR A 394 -10.77 -17.57 10.30
N LEU A 395 -10.22 -17.88 11.48
CA LEU A 395 -10.91 -17.72 12.77
C LEU A 395 -11.26 -16.25 13.05
N PHE A 396 -10.35 -15.32 12.73
CA PHE A 396 -10.60 -13.89 12.84
C PHE A 396 -11.78 -13.45 11.96
N CYS A 397 -11.84 -13.92 10.71
CA CYS A 397 -12.95 -13.64 9.81
C CYS A 397 -14.30 -14.21 10.31
N TYR A 398 -14.30 -15.39 10.92
CA TYR A 398 -15.52 -15.98 11.48
C TYR A 398 -16.08 -15.15 12.64
N ILE A 399 -15.22 -14.67 13.54
CA ILE A 399 -15.62 -13.76 14.63
C ILE A 399 -16.24 -12.48 14.05
N LEU A 400 -15.62 -11.90 13.01
CA LEU A 400 -16.13 -10.69 12.37
C LEU A 400 -17.51 -10.88 11.71
N VAL A 401 -17.76 -12.01 11.04
CA VAL A 401 -19.09 -12.28 10.44
C VAL A 401 -20.18 -12.41 11.49
N SER A 402 -19.91 -13.12 12.59
CA SER A 402 -20.88 -13.22 13.68
C SER A 402 -21.14 -11.86 14.33
N LEU A 403 -20.12 -11.01 14.45
CA LEU A 403 -20.28 -9.63 14.95
C LEU A 403 -21.06 -8.74 14.00
N ASN A 404 -20.77 -8.83 12.70
CA ASN A 404 -21.54 -8.15 11.66
C ASN A 404 -23.03 -8.48 11.82
N LEU A 405 -23.39 -9.76 12.01
CA LEU A 405 -24.79 -10.18 12.08
C LEU A 405 -25.50 -9.59 13.30
N MET A 406 -24.81 -9.59 14.44
CA MET A 406 -25.30 -8.97 15.67
C MET A 406 -25.51 -7.47 15.49
N VAL A 407 -24.56 -6.75 14.89
CA VAL A 407 -24.71 -5.30 14.65
C VAL A 407 -25.87 -5.05 13.69
N PHE A 408 -25.98 -5.82 12.60
CA PHE A 408 -27.04 -5.67 11.61
C PHE A 408 -28.45 -5.87 12.18
N ARG A 409 -28.65 -6.88 13.04
CA ARG A 409 -29.99 -7.22 13.58
C ARG A 409 -30.47 -6.32 14.71
N TYR A 410 -29.56 -5.67 15.43
CA TYR A 410 -29.87 -4.95 16.68
C TYR A 410 -29.53 -3.46 16.66
N VAL A 411 -28.65 -2.99 15.77
CA VAL A 411 -28.30 -1.57 15.65
C VAL A 411 -28.99 -0.97 14.43
N PRO A 412 -30.03 -0.12 14.58
CA PRO A 412 -30.65 0.55 13.44
C PRO A 412 -29.66 1.54 12.81
N ASN A 413 -29.38 1.36 11.52
CA ASN A 413 -28.60 2.29 10.69
C ASN A 413 -29.57 3.04 9.76
N GLU A 414 -29.50 4.37 9.74
CA GLU A 414 -30.34 5.22 8.86
C GLU A 414 -30.15 4.89 7.37
N ASP A 415 -28.91 4.60 6.97
CA ASP A 415 -28.58 4.17 5.59
C ASP A 415 -29.22 2.82 5.21
N VAL A 416 -29.50 1.96 6.20
CA VAL A 416 -30.15 0.65 6.01
C VAL A 416 -31.67 0.77 6.19
N ALA A 417 -32.15 1.72 6.99
CA ALA A 417 -33.57 2.04 7.17
C ALA A 417 -34.20 2.62 5.88
N TYR A 418 -33.42 3.30 5.04
CA TYR A 418 -33.85 3.71 3.69
C TYR A 418 -34.19 2.52 2.77
N LEU A 419 -33.63 1.33 3.04
CA LEU A 419 -33.97 0.09 2.33
C LEU A 419 -35.30 -0.51 2.83
N GLU A 420 -35.78 -0.07 4.00
CA GLU A 420 -36.99 -0.56 4.69
C GLU A 420 -38.28 0.05 4.11
N GLU A 421 -38.26 1.34 3.73
CA GLU A 421 -39.44 2.05 3.19
C GLU A 421 -39.82 1.64 1.76
N HIS A 422 -38.85 1.30 0.91
CA HIS A 422 -39.10 1.06 -0.51
C HIS A 422 -39.60 -0.36 -0.85
N ASP A 423 -39.38 -1.34 0.03
CA ASP A 423 -39.80 -2.75 -0.15
C ASP A 423 -41.17 -3.07 0.48
N LEU A 424 -41.68 -2.22 1.39
CA LEU A 424 -42.99 -2.38 2.03
C LEU A 424 -44.16 -2.28 1.03
N ASP A 425 -43.96 -1.61 -0.09
CA ASP A 425 -44.99 -1.46 -1.13
C ASP A 425 -45.16 -2.70 -2.02
N HIS A 426 -44.28 -3.71 -1.93
CA HIS A 426 -44.22 -4.81 -2.92
C HIS A 426 -44.22 -6.26 -2.41
N CYS A 427 -44.28 -6.52 -1.10
CA CYS A 427 -44.30 -7.91 -0.61
C CYS A 427 -45.38 -8.20 0.44
N GLY A 428 -46.36 -9.01 0.01
CA GLY A 428 -47.41 -9.57 0.86
C GLY A 428 -46.92 -10.53 1.93
N THR A 429 -47.77 -10.65 2.94
CA THR A 429 -47.68 -11.36 4.21
C THR A 429 -47.23 -12.83 4.12
N GLY A 430 -46.16 -13.16 4.84
CA GLY A 430 -45.72 -14.53 5.11
C GLY A 430 -44.81 -14.58 6.34
N VAL A 431 -45.35 -14.29 7.52
CA VAL A 431 -44.60 -14.35 8.80
C VAL A 431 -44.69 -15.79 9.33
N GLY A 432 -43.62 -16.57 9.15
CA GLY A 432 -43.47 -17.87 9.81
C GLY A 432 -43.27 -17.71 11.32
N ASN A 433 -43.88 -18.61 12.10
CA ASN A 433 -43.75 -18.68 13.55
C ASN A 433 -42.29 -19.00 13.95
N GLU A 434 -41.58 -18.02 14.48
CA GLU A 434 -40.21 -18.21 14.99
C GLU A 434 -40.20 -18.51 16.50
N VAL A 435 -39.35 -19.44 16.94
CA VAL A 435 -39.08 -19.73 18.36
C VAL A 435 -38.07 -18.70 18.87
N HIS A 436 -38.54 -17.68 19.58
CA HIS A 436 -37.67 -16.69 20.23
C HIS A 436 -37.42 -17.11 21.69
N MET A 437 -36.17 -17.26 22.10
CA MET A 437 -35.84 -17.38 23.52
C MET A 437 -35.95 -15.99 24.15
N ARG A 438 -36.98 -15.78 24.98
CA ARG A 438 -37.33 -14.47 25.54
C ARG A 438 -37.05 -14.43 27.03
N ILE A 439 -36.18 -13.51 27.45
CA ILE A 439 -35.97 -13.17 28.86
C ILE A 439 -36.54 -11.75 29.05
N TYR A 440 -37.53 -11.61 29.95
CA TYR A 440 -38.16 -10.32 30.24
C TYR A 440 -37.30 -9.52 31.23
N LEU A 441 -36.94 -8.29 30.86
CA LEU A 441 -36.19 -7.37 31.72
C LEU A 441 -37.17 -6.55 32.60
N PRO A 442 -36.91 -6.35 33.90
CA PRO A 442 -37.72 -5.47 34.74
C PRO A 442 -37.59 -4.00 34.28
N ASN A 443 -38.68 -3.22 34.42
CA ASN A 443 -38.78 -1.83 33.95
C ASN A 443 -37.68 -0.89 34.52
N SER A 444 -37.07 -1.20 35.67
CA SER A 444 -35.95 -0.45 36.25
C SER A 444 -34.67 -0.48 35.41
N LEU A 445 -34.52 -1.47 34.53
CA LEU A 445 -33.36 -1.68 33.67
C LEU A 445 -33.61 -1.27 32.21
N ALA A 446 -34.67 -0.51 31.94
CA ALA A 446 -35.01 -0.07 30.58
C ALA A 446 -33.91 0.77 29.90
N TRP A 447 -33.03 1.44 30.67
CA TRP A 447 -31.87 2.16 30.16
C TRP A 447 -30.87 1.24 29.40
N LEU A 448 -30.88 -0.06 29.70
CA LEU A 448 -30.09 -1.03 28.95
C LEU A 448 -30.59 -1.19 27.52
N GLN A 449 -31.85 -0.90 27.19
CA GLN A 449 -32.37 -1.05 25.82
C GLN A 449 -31.93 0.06 24.84
N SER A 450 -31.01 0.94 25.23
CA SER A 450 -30.48 1.99 24.35
C SER A 450 -29.51 1.44 23.28
N ARG A 451 -29.41 2.12 22.13
CA ARG A 451 -28.49 1.77 21.02
C ARG A 451 -27.03 1.65 21.49
N SER A 452 -26.56 2.65 22.22
CA SER A 452 -25.18 2.69 22.71
C SER A 452 -24.92 1.57 23.73
N SER A 453 -25.90 1.29 24.59
CA SER A 453 -25.81 0.20 25.58
C SER A 453 -25.60 -1.16 24.90
N PHE A 454 -26.30 -1.45 23.80
CA PHE A 454 -26.12 -2.69 23.04
C PHE A 454 -24.70 -2.83 22.48
N THR A 455 -24.18 -1.77 21.84
CA THR A 455 -22.83 -1.79 21.26
C THR A 455 -21.76 -2.00 22.33
N TYR A 456 -21.86 -1.32 23.48
CA TYR A 456 -20.94 -1.52 24.60
C TYR A 456 -21.02 -2.92 25.20
N LEU A 457 -22.22 -3.50 25.31
CA LEU A 457 -22.40 -4.88 25.79
C LEU A 457 -21.80 -5.90 24.82
N LEU A 458 -21.92 -5.69 23.52
CA LEU A 458 -21.32 -6.57 22.51
C LEU A 458 -19.79 -6.50 22.53
N ILE A 459 -19.22 -5.30 22.67
CA ILE A 459 -17.77 -5.10 22.85
C ILE A 459 -17.31 -5.75 24.17
N GLY A 460 -18.06 -5.57 25.26
CA GLY A 460 -17.78 -6.20 26.55
C GLY A 460 -17.83 -7.72 26.49
N PHE A 461 -18.82 -8.30 25.80
CA PHE A 461 -18.96 -9.74 25.60
C PHE A 461 -17.77 -10.32 24.81
N THR A 462 -17.39 -9.69 23.69
CA THR A 462 -16.24 -10.15 22.89
C THR A 462 -14.91 -10.00 23.62
N ALA A 463 -14.68 -8.86 24.29
CA ALA A 463 -13.46 -8.62 25.05
C ALA A 463 -13.33 -9.57 26.25
N SER A 464 -14.43 -9.81 26.98
CA SER A 464 -14.42 -10.76 28.11
C SER A 464 -14.22 -12.20 27.65
N ALA A 465 -14.79 -12.60 26.52
CA ALA A 465 -14.53 -13.92 25.92
C ALA A 465 -13.06 -14.08 25.48
N LEU A 466 -12.47 -13.04 24.88
CA LEU A 466 -11.05 -13.03 24.48
C LEU A 466 -10.13 -13.14 25.69
N MET A 467 -10.38 -12.31 26.71
CA MET A 467 -9.60 -12.34 27.96
C MET A 467 -9.73 -13.68 28.67
N LEU A 468 -10.92 -14.27 28.71
CA LEU A 468 -11.12 -15.62 29.25
C LEU A 468 -10.29 -16.65 28.49
N GLY A 469 -10.31 -16.61 27.15
CA GLY A 469 -9.50 -17.51 26.33
C GLY A 469 -7.99 -17.38 26.58
N ILE A 470 -7.48 -16.14 26.71
CA ILE A 470 -6.07 -15.87 27.01
C ILE A 470 -5.69 -16.39 28.41
N VAL A 471 -6.52 -16.14 29.41
CA VAL A 471 -6.28 -16.62 30.79
C VAL A 471 -6.27 -18.15 30.84
N VAL A 472 -7.14 -18.80 30.07
CA VAL A 472 -7.18 -20.27 29.94
C VAL A 472 -5.95 -20.80 29.20
N SER A 473 -5.44 -20.10 28.17
CA SER A 473 -4.30 -20.58 27.37
C SER A 473 -2.96 -20.43 28.08
N ILE A 474 -2.78 -19.43 28.95
CA ILE A 474 -1.54 -19.20 29.73
C ILE A 474 -1.31 -20.31 30.79
N ASN A 475 -2.19 -21.31 30.93
CA ASN A 475 -2.06 -22.41 31.89
C ASN A 475 -1.83 -21.92 33.34
N VAL A 476 -2.41 -20.76 33.69
CA VAL A 476 -2.41 -20.18 35.06
C VAL A 476 -2.94 -21.20 36.10
N VAL A 477 -3.72 -22.18 35.62
CA VAL A 477 -4.22 -23.36 36.32
C VAL A 477 -3.14 -24.15 37.07
N ARG A 478 -1.87 -24.16 36.62
CA ARG A 478 -0.79 -24.86 37.32
C ARG A 478 -0.27 -24.14 38.57
N PHE A 479 -0.51 -22.83 38.70
CA PHE A 479 0.32 -22.01 39.60
C PHE A 479 -0.29 -21.66 40.97
N HIS A 480 -1.61 -21.54 41.18
CA HIS A 480 -2.24 -21.46 42.53
C HIS A 480 -3.80 -21.41 42.49
N VAL A 481 -4.46 -21.92 43.55
CA VAL A 481 -5.94 -21.93 43.69
C VAL A 481 -6.55 -20.53 43.67
N ALA A 482 -5.86 -19.52 44.21
CA ALA A 482 -6.31 -18.12 44.23
C ALA A 482 -6.46 -17.50 42.82
N LEU A 483 -5.78 -18.06 41.81
CA LEU A 483 -5.83 -17.55 40.43
C LEU A 483 -7.05 -18.07 39.65
N TRP A 484 -7.83 -19.02 40.19
CA TRP A 484 -9.10 -19.48 39.58
C TRP A 484 -10.24 -18.45 39.69
N ILE A 485 -10.09 -17.46 40.56
CA ILE A 485 -11.07 -16.39 40.76
C ILE A 485 -11.19 -15.54 39.48
N ILE A 486 -10.07 -15.27 38.81
CA ILE A 486 -10.03 -14.44 37.58
C ILE A 486 -10.82 -15.08 36.42
N PRO A 487 -10.55 -16.34 36.00
CA PRO A 487 -11.33 -16.98 34.95
C PRO A 487 -12.79 -17.22 35.37
N ALA A 488 -13.09 -17.45 36.66
CA ALA A 488 -14.46 -17.56 37.13
C ALA A 488 -15.24 -16.23 36.99
N ILE A 489 -14.63 -15.10 37.33
CA ILE A 489 -15.21 -13.76 37.14
C ILE A 489 -15.42 -13.47 35.65
N LEU A 490 -14.41 -13.73 34.81
CA LEU A 490 -14.52 -13.51 33.36
C LEU A 490 -15.59 -14.40 32.73
N CYS A 491 -15.70 -15.66 33.15
CA CYS A 491 -16.77 -16.55 32.73
C CYS A 491 -18.14 -16.02 33.18
N GLY A 492 -18.26 -15.55 34.42
CA GLY A 492 -19.46 -14.89 34.92
C GLY A 492 -19.85 -13.66 34.08
N LEU A 493 -18.88 -12.82 33.71
CA LEU A 493 -19.10 -11.66 32.84
C LEU A 493 -19.58 -12.05 31.44
N VAL A 494 -19.00 -13.08 30.83
CA VAL A 494 -19.45 -13.61 29.52
C VAL A 494 -20.89 -14.12 29.60
N VAL A 495 -21.23 -14.86 30.66
CA VAL A 495 -22.59 -15.39 30.87
C VAL A 495 -23.59 -14.27 31.11
N VAL A 496 -23.26 -13.31 31.99
CA VAL A 496 -24.14 -12.17 32.29
C VAL A 496 -24.37 -11.31 31.05
N THR A 497 -23.32 -10.94 30.33
CA THR A 497 -23.45 -10.14 29.10
C THR A 497 -24.23 -10.89 28.02
N PHE A 498 -24.05 -12.21 27.89
CA PHE A 498 -24.87 -13.06 27.01
C PHE A 498 -26.36 -13.06 27.39
N LEU A 499 -26.68 -13.26 28.68
CA LEU A 499 -28.08 -13.24 29.15
C LEU A 499 -28.74 -11.88 28.91
N VAL A 500 -27.99 -10.79 29.08
CA VAL A 500 -28.48 -9.44 28.77
C VAL A 500 -28.69 -9.27 27.26
N LEU A 501 -27.79 -9.76 26.40
CA LEU A 501 -27.98 -9.73 24.94
C LEU A 501 -29.25 -10.50 24.50
N CYS A 502 -29.58 -11.61 25.16
CA CYS A 502 -30.82 -12.38 24.90
C CYS A 502 -32.11 -11.62 25.22
N THR A 503 -32.05 -10.49 25.92
CA THR A 503 -33.23 -9.67 26.26
C THR A 503 -33.63 -8.71 25.14
N TYR A 504 -32.73 -8.45 24.18
CA TYR A 504 -32.98 -7.54 23.06
C TYR A 504 -33.83 -8.21 21.97
N LYS A 505 -34.71 -7.43 21.34
CA LYS A 505 -35.54 -7.91 20.22
C LYS A 505 -34.77 -7.77 18.90
N PRO A 506 -34.50 -8.88 18.17
CA PRO A 506 -33.93 -8.78 16.83
C PRO A 506 -34.95 -8.18 15.85
N LYS A 507 -34.50 -7.34 14.92
CA LYS A 507 -35.34 -6.89 13.80
C LYS A 507 -35.47 -8.01 12.76
N SER A 508 -36.66 -8.18 12.17
CA SER A 508 -36.91 -9.17 11.10
C SER A 508 -36.99 -8.49 9.73
N PHE A 509 -36.12 -8.87 8.81
CA PHE A 509 -36.12 -8.39 7.41
C PHE A 509 -36.85 -9.37 6.48
N ILE A 510 -37.53 -8.84 5.45
CA ILE A 510 -38.28 -9.61 4.46
C ILE A 510 -37.33 -9.99 3.30
N GLY A 511 -37.30 -11.28 2.90
CA GLY A 511 -36.69 -11.69 1.62
C GLY A 511 -35.35 -12.44 1.63
N GLY A 512 -35.09 -13.38 2.55
CA GLY A 512 -33.88 -14.23 2.53
C GLY A 512 -33.86 -15.33 3.61
N PHE A 513 -32.77 -16.10 3.67
CA PHE A 513 -32.55 -17.08 4.75
C PHE A 513 -32.26 -16.35 6.06
N ARG A 514 -32.82 -16.85 7.17
CA ARG A 514 -32.63 -16.28 8.50
C ARG A 514 -31.88 -17.25 9.39
N THR A 515 -30.89 -16.74 10.10
CA THR A 515 -30.11 -17.50 11.08
C THR A 515 -31.03 -17.97 12.20
N PRO A 516 -31.12 -19.29 12.46
CA PRO A 516 -31.93 -19.80 13.56
C PRO A 516 -31.30 -19.44 14.91
N LEU A 517 -32.12 -19.40 15.97
CA LEU A 517 -31.66 -19.19 17.36
C LEU A 517 -30.89 -17.88 17.60
N MET A 518 -31.33 -16.75 17.02
CA MET A 518 -30.77 -15.44 17.37
C MET A 518 -31.07 -15.06 18.84
N PRO A 519 -30.10 -14.55 19.63
CA PRO A 519 -28.67 -14.29 19.35
C PRO A 519 -27.72 -15.46 19.74
N VAL A 520 -28.24 -16.62 20.13
CA VAL A 520 -27.46 -17.79 20.57
C VAL A 520 -26.48 -18.27 19.50
N ALA A 521 -26.93 -18.38 18.25
CA ALA A 521 -26.09 -18.81 17.13
C ALA A 521 -24.81 -17.96 16.95
N PRO A 522 -24.89 -16.62 16.74
CA PRO A 522 -23.69 -15.80 16.59
C PRO A 522 -22.85 -15.71 17.87
N CYS A 523 -23.45 -15.67 19.07
CA CYS A 523 -22.69 -15.64 20.32
C CYS A 523 -21.89 -16.94 20.55
N GLY A 524 -22.50 -18.10 20.28
CA GLY A 524 -21.81 -19.39 20.37
C GLY A 524 -20.67 -19.52 19.35
N ALA A 525 -20.88 -19.02 18.13
CA ALA A 525 -19.83 -18.95 17.11
C ALA A 525 -18.65 -18.07 17.56
N ILE A 526 -18.91 -16.89 18.14
CA ILE A 526 -17.86 -16.01 18.67
C ILE A 526 -17.06 -16.72 19.77
N ILE A 527 -17.74 -17.30 20.76
CA ILE A 527 -17.06 -17.99 21.88
C ILE A 527 -16.18 -19.14 21.36
N ALA A 528 -16.73 -19.99 20.48
CA ALA A 528 -15.98 -21.10 19.92
C ALA A 528 -14.72 -20.62 19.19
N ASN A 529 -14.84 -19.66 18.27
CA ASN A 529 -13.71 -19.18 17.46
C ASN A 529 -12.66 -18.42 18.30
N VAL A 530 -13.07 -17.66 19.31
CA VAL A 530 -12.16 -16.98 20.24
C VAL A 530 -11.35 -17.99 21.07
N LEU A 531 -11.99 -19.04 21.57
CA LEU A 531 -11.30 -20.10 22.31
C LEU A 531 -10.29 -20.85 21.43
N LEU A 532 -10.57 -21.03 20.13
CA LEU A 532 -9.61 -21.61 19.19
C LEU A 532 -8.44 -20.69 18.91
N MET A 533 -8.73 -19.41 18.67
CA MET A 533 -7.71 -18.41 18.34
C MET A 533 -6.70 -18.26 19.48
N THR A 534 -7.16 -18.31 20.74
CA THR A 534 -6.30 -18.19 21.93
C THR A 534 -5.44 -19.42 22.21
N ARG A 535 -5.73 -20.58 21.62
CA ARG A 535 -4.91 -21.80 21.71
C ARG A 535 -3.82 -21.90 20.63
N MET A 536 -3.71 -20.90 19.75
CA MET A 536 -2.65 -20.85 18.74
C MET A 536 -1.29 -20.49 19.35
N GLY A 537 -0.21 -21.00 18.77
CA GLY A 537 1.15 -20.72 19.22
C GLY A 537 1.56 -19.25 19.05
N ALA A 538 2.60 -18.82 19.78
CA ALA A 538 3.11 -17.45 19.71
C ALA A 538 3.56 -17.04 18.29
N ASP A 539 4.02 -18.00 17.49
CA ASP A 539 4.44 -17.76 16.11
C ASP A 539 3.28 -17.33 15.21
N ALA A 540 2.10 -17.95 15.37
CA ALA A 540 0.89 -17.58 14.63
C ALA A 540 0.44 -16.16 14.97
N TRP A 541 0.51 -15.77 16.24
CA TRP A 541 0.20 -14.40 16.67
C TRP A 541 1.22 -13.38 16.14
N GLY A 542 2.51 -13.72 16.15
CA GLY A 542 3.56 -12.89 15.56
C GLY A 542 3.33 -12.67 14.06
N GLN A 543 3.00 -13.72 13.32
CA GLN A 543 2.69 -13.65 11.89
C GLN A 543 1.42 -12.83 11.62
N PHE A 544 0.36 -13.03 12.41
CA PHE A 544 -0.88 -12.25 12.32
C PHE A 544 -0.61 -10.75 12.55
N ALA A 545 0.20 -10.41 13.56
CA ALA A 545 0.55 -9.02 13.87
C ALA A 545 1.38 -8.38 12.75
N VAL A 546 2.44 -9.04 12.29
CA VAL A 546 3.30 -8.53 11.20
C VAL A 546 2.49 -8.33 9.92
N TRP A 547 1.68 -9.30 9.53
CA TRP A 547 0.90 -9.21 8.30
C TRP A 547 -0.24 -8.18 8.40
N SER A 548 -0.88 -8.05 9.57
CA SER A 548 -1.88 -7.00 9.81
C SER A 548 -1.26 -5.61 9.77
N LEU A 549 -0.03 -5.44 10.29
CA LEU A 549 0.70 -4.17 10.22
C LEU A 549 0.98 -3.78 8.77
N ILE A 550 1.43 -4.72 7.92
CA ILE A 550 1.63 -4.47 6.49
C ILE A 550 0.32 -4.01 5.84
N GLY A 551 -0.79 -4.68 6.14
CA GLY A 551 -2.10 -4.29 5.64
C GLY A 551 -2.50 -2.88 6.06
N LEU A 552 -2.33 -2.54 7.34
CA LEU A 552 -2.61 -1.20 7.84
C LEU A 552 -1.75 -0.14 7.15
N VAL A 553 -0.48 -0.43 6.89
CA VAL A 553 0.38 0.46 6.10
C VAL A 553 -0.20 0.67 4.70
N PHE A 554 -0.62 -0.39 4.00
CA PHE A 554 -1.29 -0.26 2.69
C PHE A 554 -2.59 0.55 2.76
N TYR A 555 -3.40 0.34 3.81
CA TYR A 555 -4.62 1.09 3.99
C TYR A 555 -4.37 2.58 4.22
N PHE A 556 -3.45 2.92 5.13
CA PHE A 556 -3.17 4.32 5.47
C PHE A 556 -2.37 5.05 4.39
N THR A 557 -1.63 4.34 3.54
CA THR A 557 -0.88 4.94 2.42
C THR A 557 -1.71 5.04 1.15
N TYR A 558 -2.61 4.10 0.89
CA TYR A 558 -3.42 4.03 -0.33
C TYR A 558 -4.93 3.98 -0.01
N GLY A 559 -5.41 2.93 0.66
CA GLY A 559 -6.85 2.63 0.77
C GLY A 559 -7.73 3.78 1.25
N ILE A 560 -7.36 4.47 2.33
CA ILE A 560 -8.15 5.56 2.92
C ILE A 560 -8.31 6.78 1.99
N TRP A 561 -7.42 6.91 0.99
CA TRP A 561 -7.37 8.05 0.09
C TRP A 561 -8.17 7.81 -1.18
N PHE A 562 -8.05 6.62 -1.77
CA PHE A 562 -8.69 6.27 -3.03
C PHE A 562 -10.05 5.60 -2.89
N SER A 563 -10.51 5.36 -1.67
CA SER A 563 -11.83 4.80 -1.40
C SER A 563 -12.94 5.61 -2.09
N GLU A 564 -13.75 4.93 -2.91
CA GLU A 564 -14.86 5.55 -3.65
C GLU A 564 -16.17 5.61 -2.82
N ALA A 565 -16.15 5.31 -1.51
CA ALA A 565 -17.35 5.23 -0.68
C ALA A 565 -18.22 6.50 -0.66
N ASP A 566 -17.59 7.69 -0.76
CA ASP A 566 -18.27 9.00 -0.74
C ASP A 566 -18.53 9.55 -2.16
N SER A 567 -18.08 8.87 -3.22
CA SER A 567 -18.24 9.34 -4.60
C SER A 567 -19.71 9.25 -5.02
N LYS A 568 -20.42 10.39 -5.03
CA LYS A 568 -21.55 10.54 -5.93
C LYS A 568 -21.00 10.33 -7.34
N LYS A 569 -21.39 9.23 -8.00
CA LYS A 569 -21.19 9.04 -9.44
C LYS A 569 -22.06 10.04 -10.23
N ASP A 570 -21.75 11.34 -10.08
CA ASP A 570 -22.10 12.34 -11.07
C ASP A 570 -20.99 12.27 -12.13
N SER A 571 -21.34 11.75 -13.30
CA SER A 571 -20.47 11.64 -14.45
C SER A 571 -20.06 13.04 -14.94
N VAL A 572 -18.99 13.60 -14.39
CA VAL A 572 -18.26 14.73 -14.98
C VAL A 572 -17.15 14.14 -15.83
N LEU A 573 -17.16 14.46 -17.13
CA LEU A 573 -16.09 14.12 -18.06
C LEU A 573 -14.74 14.56 -17.46
N PRO A 574 -13.72 13.68 -17.38
CA PRO A 574 -12.41 14.11 -16.91
C PRO A 574 -11.81 15.08 -17.93
N SER A 575 -11.36 16.24 -17.46
CA SER A 575 -10.37 17.04 -18.19
C SER A 575 -9.10 16.21 -18.36
N PRO A 576 -8.40 16.29 -19.49
CA PRO A 576 -7.57 15.17 -19.94
C PRO A 576 -6.29 14.93 -19.15
N GLU A 577 -5.88 15.86 -18.28
CA GLU A 577 -4.53 15.86 -17.70
C GLU A 577 -4.58 16.43 -16.27
N THR A 578 -5.05 15.64 -15.29
CA THR A 578 -4.99 16.03 -13.88
C THR A 578 -4.23 15.00 -13.06
N HIS A 579 -3.31 15.46 -12.22
CA HIS A 579 -2.48 14.67 -11.32
C HIS A 579 -3.14 14.57 -9.95
N ASP A 580 -3.29 13.33 -9.48
CA ASP A 580 -3.77 13.06 -8.14
C ASP A 580 -2.66 13.20 -7.09
N LEU A 581 -3.03 13.20 -5.80
CA LEU A 581 -2.08 13.42 -4.71
C LEU A 581 -0.92 12.43 -4.77
N THR A 582 -1.20 11.18 -5.14
CA THR A 582 -0.15 10.16 -5.25
C THR A 582 0.78 10.38 -6.41
N ASP A 583 0.30 10.96 -7.49
CA ASP A 583 1.14 11.26 -8.63
C ASP A 583 2.08 12.41 -8.22
N LEU A 584 1.56 13.38 -7.48
CA LEU A 584 2.33 14.48 -6.89
C LEU A 584 3.32 14.01 -5.80
N THR A 585 2.91 13.12 -4.89
CA THR A 585 3.83 12.58 -3.86
C THR A 585 4.89 11.70 -4.50
N ALA A 586 4.52 10.83 -5.43
CA ALA A 586 5.46 9.99 -6.16
C ALA A 586 6.46 10.86 -6.94
N PHE A 587 5.98 11.91 -7.61
CA PHE A 587 6.81 12.90 -8.32
C PHE A 587 7.77 13.64 -7.38
N CYS A 588 7.29 14.06 -6.20
CA CYS A 588 8.12 14.67 -5.16
C CYS A 588 9.23 13.71 -4.70
N VAL A 589 8.86 12.44 -4.43
CA VAL A 589 9.78 11.40 -3.99
C VAL A 589 10.79 11.03 -5.10
N SER A 590 10.37 11.01 -6.37
CA SER A 590 11.22 10.71 -7.54
C SER A 590 12.49 11.53 -7.58
N TYR A 591 12.37 12.82 -7.25
CA TYR A 591 13.48 13.75 -7.33
C TYR A 591 14.36 13.64 -6.09
N ILE A 592 13.75 13.71 -4.89
CA ILE A 592 14.47 13.73 -3.60
C ILE A 592 15.29 12.44 -3.41
N VAL A 593 14.77 11.28 -3.84
CA VAL A 593 15.41 9.97 -3.65
C VAL A 593 16.70 9.81 -4.47
N GLY A 594 16.94 10.67 -5.47
CA GLY A 594 18.04 10.58 -6.46
C GLY A 594 19.47 10.34 -5.93
N ILE A 595 20.40 11.25 -6.24
CA ILE A 595 21.84 11.05 -5.96
C ILE A 595 22.15 10.92 -4.47
N GLY A 596 21.27 11.52 -3.65
CA GLY A 596 21.47 11.74 -2.23
C GLY A 596 21.65 10.47 -1.40
N ILE A 597 21.11 9.34 -1.85
CA ILE A 597 20.98 8.16 -0.98
C ILE A 597 22.12 7.18 -1.13
N GLN A 598 22.70 7.02 -2.31
CA GLN A 598 23.67 5.93 -2.55
C GLN A 598 25.10 6.42 -2.72
N ASP A 599 25.30 7.53 -3.41
CA ASP A 599 26.63 8.12 -3.58
C ASP A 599 26.96 9.01 -2.38
N VAL A 600 26.02 9.88 -1.99
CA VAL A 600 26.24 10.87 -0.94
C VAL A 600 26.24 10.23 0.46
N SER A 601 25.30 9.34 0.80
CA SER A 601 25.29 8.66 2.12
C SER A 601 26.60 7.94 2.40
N GLY A 602 27.10 7.23 1.40
CA GLY A 602 28.34 6.47 1.53
C GLY A 602 29.57 7.37 1.66
N LEU A 603 29.63 8.44 0.87
CA LEU A 603 30.68 9.46 0.95
C LEU A 603 30.68 10.15 2.32
N LEU A 604 29.51 10.44 2.88
CA LEU A 604 29.34 11.05 4.20
C LEU A 604 29.85 10.16 5.33
N VAL A 605 29.44 8.89 5.34
CA VAL A 605 29.93 7.92 6.31
C VAL A 605 31.45 7.82 6.22
N ARG A 606 31.99 7.83 5.00
CA ARG A 606 33.43 7.65 4.80
C ARG A 606 34.26 8.89 5.16
N ASP A 607 33.90 10.10 4.73
CA ASP A 607 34.80 11.27 4.73
C ASP A 607 34.39 12.43 5.66
N PHE A 608 33.15 12.44 6.17
CA PHE A 608 32.59 13.62 6.87
C PHE A 608 32.01 13.31 8.24
N THR A 609 30.97 12.47 8.30
CA THR A 609 30.13 12.28 9.49
C THR A 609 30.40 10.95 10.20
N GLY A 610 30.95 9.95 9.52
CA GLY A 610 31.15 8.64 10.13
C GLY A 610 29.82 7.96 10.47
N SER A 611 29.77 7.38 11.66
CA SER A 611 28.57 6.77 12.24
C SER A 611 27.44 7.78 12.51
N ALA A 612 27.76 9.07 12.67
CA ALA A 612 26.79 10.13 12.90
C ALA A 612 25.98 10.57 11.67
N THR A 613 26.16 9.91 10.53
CA THR A 613 25.46 10.26 9.28
C THR A 613 23.93 10.26 9.41
N ALA A 614 23.37 9.33 10.19
CA ALA A 614 21.92 9.31 10.44
C ALA A 614 21.41 10.58 11.13
N PHE A 615 22.20 11.17 12.05
CA PHE A 615 21.87 12.43 12.71
C PHE A 615 22.01 13.63 11.78
N ALA A 616 22.97 13.60 10.84
CA ALA A 616 23.08 14.61 9.80
C ALA A 616 21.82 14.60 8.90
N TYR A 617 21.32 13.42 8.50
CA TYR A 617 20.04 13.28 7.80
C TYR A 617 18.87 13.83 8.59
N LEU A 618 18.77 13.50 9.88
CA LEU A 618 17.69 14.02 10.72
C LEU A 618 17.71 15.56 10.81
N LEU A 619 18.88 16.16 11.03
CA LEU A 619 19.03 17.61 11.15
C LEU A 619 18.65 18.35 9.86
N VAL A 620 19.13 17.86 8.72
CA VAL A 620 18.83 18.45 7.42
C VAL A 620 17.37 18.26 7.03
N SER A 621 16.79 17.11 7.33
CA SER A 621 15.36 16.89 7.08
C SER A 621 14.46 17.81 7.89
N ILE A 622 14.81 18.13 9.14
CA ILE A 622 14.08 19.14 9.92
C ILE A 622 14.13 20.50 9.19
N SER A 623 15.31 20.90 8.71
CA SER A 623 15.47 22.14 7.92
C SER A 623 14.66 22.11 6.62
N SER A 624 14.65 20.98 5.91
CA SER A 624 13.88 20.82 4.67
C SER A 624 12.38 20.85 4.93
N VAL A 625 11.88 20.24 6.01
CA VAL A 625 10.45 20.32 6.39
C VAL A 625 10.05 21.77 6.71
N CYS A 626 10.86 22.52 7.46
CA CYS A 626 10.60 23.93 7.73
C CYS A 626 10.50 24.75 6.43
N THR A 627 11.44 24.54 5.51
CA THR A 627 11.46 25.23 4.21
C THR A 627 10.26 24.82 3.34
N ALA A 628 9.90 23.54 3.34
CA ALA A 628 8.77 23.02 2.59
C ALA A 628 7.42 23.51 3.12
N LEU A 629 7.29 23.81 4.41
CA LEU A 629 6.09 24.44 4.96
C LEU A 629 5.94 25.89 4.47
N CYS A 630 7.02 26.66 4.45
CA CYS A 630 7.03 28.00 3.84
C CYS A 630 6.68 27.94 2.35
N PHE A 631 7.24 26.95 1.65
CA PHE A 631 6.98 26.72 0.23
C PHE A 631 5.52 26.29 -0.03
N ALA A 632 4.99 25.39 0.80
CA ALA A 632 3.61 24.94 0.74
C ALA A 632 2.64 26.11 0.86
N GLU A 633 2.84 26.99 1.85
CA GLU A 633 2.01 28.19 2.04
C GLU A 633 1.93 29.03 0.76
N LEU A 634 3.07 29.42 0.19
CA LEU A 634 3.13 30.20 -1.06
C LEU A 634 2.43 29.50 -2.23
N SER A 635 2.62 28.19 -2.34
CA SER A 635 2.10 27.39 -3.45
C SER A 635 0.58 27.20 -3.43
N THR A 636 -0.04 27.20 -2.24
CA THR A 636 -1.51 27.17 -2.11
C THR A 636 -2.16 28.49 -2.48
N LEU A 637 -1.44 29.58 -2.27
CA LEU A 637 -1.92 30.94 -2.52
C LEU A 637 -1.82 31.29 -4.00
N ILE A 638 -0.74 30.84 -4.66
CA ILE A 638 -0.47 31.12 -6.08
C ILE A 638 -0.28 29.78 -6.82
N PRO A 639 -1.36 29.08 -7.19
CA PRO A 639 -1.28 27.80 -7.89
C PRO A 639 -1.03 28.00 -9.40
N ARG A 640 0.10 28.64 -9.75
CA ARG A 640 0.56 28.84 -11.14
C ARG A 640 1.90 28.15 -11.38
N ALA A 641 2.10 27.67 -12.59
CA ALA A 641 3.34 27.08 -13.05
C ALA A 641 4.41 28.17 -13.13
N GLY A 642 5.53 27.93 -12.46
CA GLY A 642 6.64 28.88 -12.35
C GLY A 642 7.29 28.90 -10.96
N SER A 643 6.77 28.12 -9.99
CA SER A 643 7.43 27.86 -8.70
C SER A 643 7.88 29.18 -8.02
N LEU A 644 9.08 29.25 -7.45
CA LEU A 644 9.58 30.44 -6.75
C LEU A 644 9.74 31.67 -7.62
N TYR A 645 9.92 31.50 -8.92
CA TYR A 645 9.98 32.65 -9.83
C TYR A 645 8.66 33.43 -9.77
N THR A 646 7.52 32.74 -9.87
CA THR A 646 6.20 33.38 -9.80
C THR A 646 5.95 33.98 -8.43
N TYR A 647 6.38 33.31 -7.35
CA TYR A 647 6.21 33.84 -5.99
C TYR A 647 7.05 35.10 -5.76
N ALA A 648 8.30 35.10 -6.23
CA ALA A 648 9.18 36.26 -6.23
C ALA A 648 8.63 37.41 -7.08
N TYR A 649 8.04 37.10 -8.23
CA TYR A 649 7.43 38.09 -9.11
C TYR A 649 6.30 38.85 -8.42
N VAL A 650 5.46 38.12 -7.69
CA VAL A 650 4.33 38.69 -6.94
C VAL A 650 4.80 39.42 -5.66
N THR A 651 5.83 38.91 -4.97
CA THR A 651 6.27 39.45 -3.66
C THR A 651 7.30 40.57 -3.74
N LEU A 652 8.33 40.40 -4.58
CA LEU A 652 9.55 41.21 -4.60
C LEU A 652 9.73 41.98 -5.91
N GLY A 653 8.89 41.70 -6.91
CA GLY A 653 8.91 42.33 -8.23
C GLY A 653 9.82 41.63 -9.24
N GLU A 654 9.78 42.15 -10.47
CA GLU A 654 10.37 41.55 -11.68
C GLU A 654 11.86 41.22 -11.56
N CYS A 655 12.67 42.13 -11.01
CA CYS A 655 14.12 41.92 -10.95
C CYS A 655 14.51 40.81 -9.96
N ALA A 656 13.86 40.77 -8.79
CA ALA A 656 14.07 39.70 -7.81
C ALA A 656 13.54 38.36 -8.33
N ALA A 657 12.45 38.38 -9.11
CA ALA A 657 11.92 37.20 -9.77
C ALA A 657 12.90 36.61 -10.78
N PHE A 658 13.46 37.43 -11.67
CA PHE A 658 14.43 36.97 -12.66
C PHE A 658 15.62 36.28 -12.00
N TRP A 659 16.22 36.88 -10.97
CA TRP A 659 17.34 36.28 -10.24
C TRP A 659 16.95 34.99 -9.52
N THR A 660 15.78 34.96 -8.88
CA THR A 660 15.25 33.74 -8.23
C THR A 660 15.05 32.62 -9.25
N GLY A 661 14.44 32.93 -10.39
CA GLY A 661 14.22 31.98 -11.49
C GLY A 661 15.54 31.48 -12.08
N TRP A 662 16.52 32.35 -12.30
CA TRP A 662 17.83 31.98 -12.86
C TRP A 662 18.65 31.10 -11.91
N ILE A 663 18.61 31.38 -10.61
CA ILE A 663 19.24 30.54 -9.57
C ILE A 663 18.54 29.18 -9.52
N MET A 664 17.20 29.12 -9.58
CA MET A 664 16.46 27.85 -9.65
C MET A 664 16.79 27.03 -10.91
N VAL A 665 16.84 27.66 -12.09
CA VAL A 665 17.25 26.98 -13.34
C VAL A 665 18.64 26.39 -13.17
N SER A 666 19.58 27.17 -12.62
CA SER A 666 20.95 26.73 -12.38
C SER A 666 21.03 25.54 -11.40
N GLN A 667 20.26 25.60 -10.31
CA GLN A 667 20.16 24.51 -9.34
C GLN A 667 19.69 23.22 -10.00
N LEU A 668 18.55 23.26 -10.69
CA LEU A 668 17.95 22.07 -11.29
C LEU A 668 18.82 21.47 -12.40
N ILE A 669 19.50 22.31 -13.20
CA ILE A 669 20.47 21.85 -14.21
C ILE A 669 21.65 21.13 -13.53
N THR A 670 22.21 21.73 -12.48
CA THR A 670 23.36 21.17 -11.76
C THR A 670 23.00 19.85 -11.09
N SER A 671 21.80 19.75 -10.48
CA SER A 671 21.26 18.51 -9.92
C SER A 671 21.07 17.41 -10.96
N THR A 672 20.54 17.75 -12.14
CA THR A 672 20.36 16.79 -13.24
C THR A 672 21.69 16.30 -13.83
N ALA A 673 22.67 17.19 -13.91
CA ALA A 673 24.00 16.81 -14.40
C ALA A 673 24.71 15.86 -13.41
N ALA A 674 24.53 16.07 -12.11
CA ALA A 674 25.08 15.19 -11.09
C ALA A 674 24.41 13.81 -11.12
N THR A 675 23.08 13.72 -11.35
CA THR A 675 22.36 12.43 -11.44
C THR A 675 22.77 11.66 -12.69
N ALA A 676 23.00 12.36 -13.81
CA ALA A 676 23.50 11.74 -15.04
C ALA A 676 24.89 11.11 -14.85
N LYS A 677 25.81 11.80 -14.17
CA LYS A 677 27.16 11.30 -13.86
C LYS A 677 27.16 10.17 -12.83
N SER A 678 26.35 10.29 -11.78
CA SER A 678 26.15 9.22 -10.80
C SER A 678 25.69 7.93 -11.50
N PHE A 679 24.67 8.04 -12.35
CA PHE A 679 24.19 6.93 -13.18
C PHE A 679 25.28 6.36 -14.10
N SER A 680 26.05 7.22 -14.76
CA SER A 680 27.17 6.80 -15.61
C SER A 680 28.19 5.97 -14.85
N ARG A 681 28.59 6.40 -13.65
CA ARG A 681 29.53 5.65 -12.82
C ARG A 681 29.03 4.24 -12.55
N VAL A 682 27.75 4.06 -12.21
CA VAL A 682 27.16 2.73 -11.94
C VAL A 682 27.23 1.85 -13.19
N ILE A 683 26.91 2.37 -14.36
CA ILE A 683 26.98 1.62 -15.63
C ILE A 683 28.44 1.28 -15.99
N ASN A 684 29.37 2.20 -15.77
CA ASN A 684 30.80 1.94 -15.92
C ASN A 684 31.27 0.83 -14.97
N TYR A 685 30.79 0.82 -13.73
CA TYR A 685 31.07 -0.24 -12.77
C TYR A 685 30.52 -1.60 -13.20
N ILE A 686 29.26 -1.67 -13.66
CA ILE A 686 28.65 -2.91 -14.18
C ILE A 686 29.41 -3.43 -15.40
N SER A 687 29.89 -2.53 -16.26
CA SER A 687 30.65 -2.87 -17.47
C SER A 687 32.14 -3.14 -17.20
N ASN A 688 32.57 -3.28 -15.95
CA ASN A 688 33.97 -3.43 -15.55
C ASN A 688 34.89 -2.34 -16.16
N ASN A 689 34.40 -1.10 -16.21
CA ASN A 689 35.05 0.07 -16.79
C ASN A 689 35.42 -0.02 -18.27
N THR A 690 34.89 -1.00 -19.03
CA THR A 690 35.18 -1.14 -20.46
C THR A 690 34.81 0.10 -21.26
N ILE A 691 33.65 0.71 -20.99
CA ILE A 691 33.17 1.92 -21.67
C ILE A 691 34.06 3.12 -21.36
N LEU A 692 34.43 3.28 -20.07
CA LEU A 692 35.35 4.35 -19.64
C LEU A 692 36.75 4.19 -20.25
N LEU A 693 37.29 2.97 -20.30
CA LEU A 693 38.58 2.67 -20.92
C LEU A 693 38.55 2.89 -22.44
N TRP A 694 37.44 2.56 -23.10
CA TRP A 694 37.23 2.86 -24.51
C TRP A 694 37.18 4.37 -24.77
N SER A 695 36.48 5.14 -23.92
CA SER A 695 36.43 6.61 -24.00
C SER A 695 37.83 7.22 -23.86
N LYS A 696 38.61 6.77 -22.85
CA LYS A 696 39.99 7.21 -22.60
C LYS A 696 40.98 6.90 -23.73
N SER A 697 40.75 5.84 -24.50
CA SER A 697 41.65 5.43 -25.58
C SER A 697 41.31 6.04 -26.93
N ASN A 698 40.05 6.42 -27.19
CA ASN A 698 39.59 6.88 -28.51
C ASN A 698 39.22 8.37 -28.57
N LEU A 699 38.99 9.04 -27.44
CA LEU A 699 38.64 10.47 -27.40
C LEU A 699 39.84 11.35 -26.98
N TYR A 700 39.74 12.63 -27.34
CA TYR A 700 40.76 13.63 -27.02
C TYR A 700 40.86 13.86 -25.50
N ASN A 701 42.05 13.68 -24.93
CA ASN A 701 42.32 13.92 -23.51
C ASN A 701 42.44 15.41 -23.23
N ILE A 702 41.55 15.94 -22.37
CA ILE A 702 41.62 17.30 -21.85
C ILE A 702 42.67 17.32 -20.72
N GLU A 703 43.50 18.37 -20.68
CA GLU A 703 44.53 18.54 -19.63
C GLU A 703 43.95 18.47 -18.22
N ASN A 704 44.76 17.94 -17.31
CA ASN A 704 44.39 17.64 -15.93
C ASN A 704 44.03 18.92 -15.18
N SER A 705 42.75 19.16 -14.96
CA SER A 705 42.25 20.28 -14.18
C SER A 705 41.24 19.78 -13.16
N ASP A 706 41.17 20.41 -11.98
CA ASP A 706 40.17 20.11 -10.94
C ASP A 706 38.72 20.46 -11.38
N ILE A 707 38.53 20.90 -12.63
CA ILE A 707 37.28 21.47 -13.16
C ILE A 707 36.69 20.58 -14.24
N MET A 708 37.49 20.18 -15.25
CA MET A 708 37.02 19.38 -16.38
C MET A 708 37.41 17.91 -16.24
N GLU A 709 36.57 17.03 -16.78
CA GLU A 709 36.88 15.61 -16.90
C GLU A 709 37.92 15.39 -18.00
N HIS A 710 38.82 14.43 -17.75
CA HIS A 710 39.85 14.04 -18.71
C HIS A 710 39.29 13.64 -20.06
N THR A 711 38.16 12.95 -20.06
CA THR A 711 37.45 12.50 -21.26
C THR A 711 35.96 12.71 -21.08
N PRO A 712 35.22 13.04 -22.16
CA PRO A 712 33.78 13.19 -22.08
C PRO A 712 33.07 11.94 -21.56
N ASP A 713 32.13 12.12 -20.63
CA ASP A 713 31.30 11.03 -20.12
C ASP A 713 30.15 10.69 -21.08
N LEU A 714 30.41 9.74 -21.98
CA LEU A 714 29.48 9.30 -23.01
C LEU A 714 28.19 8.68 -22.45
N VAL A 715 28.27 7.99 -21.31
CA VAL A 715 27.10 7.33 -20.71
C VAL A 715 26.19 8.38 -20.08
N ALA A 716 26.77 9.39 -19.42
CA ALA A 716 26.00 10.52 -18.89
C ALA A 716 25.27 11.26 -20.03
N ILE A 717 25.98 11.58 -21.11
CA ILE A 717 25.45 12.22 -22.33
C ILE A 717 24.29 11.39 -22.91
N LEU A 718 24.49 10.10 -23.14
CA LEU A 718 23.46 9.20 -23.68
C LEU A 718 22.22 9.17 -22.78
N SER A 719 22.43 9.11 -21.45
CA SER A 719 21.32 9.07 -20.50
C SER A 719 20.48 10.35 -20.51
N VAL A 720 21.09 11.51 -20.76
CA VAL A 720 20.39 12.80 -20.89
C VAL A 720 19.62 12.85 -22.20
N ILE A 721 20.16 12.34 -23.30
CA ILE A 721 19.44 12.25 -24.60
C ILE A 721 18.16 11.42 -24.44
N VAL A 722 18.24 10.26 -23.77
CA VAL A 722 17.07 9.41 -23.52
C VAL A 722 16.02 10.15 -22.70
N VAL A 723 16.43 10.86 -21.65
CA VAL A 723 15.53 11.67 -20.82
C VAL A 723 14.84 12.76 -21.63
N ILE A 724 15.55 13.46 -22.51
CA ILE A 724 14.99 14.48 -23.41
C ILE A 724 13.92 13.85 -24.31
N LEU A 725 14.20 12.70 -24.93
CA LEU A 725 13.24 12.01 -25.80
C LEU A 725 11.97 11.59 -25.05
N VAL A 726 12.10 11.14 -23.80
CA VAL A 726 10.94 10.80 -22.96
C VAL A 726 10.14 12.05 -22.60
N VAL A 727 10.79 13.14 -22.21
CA VAL A 727 10.08 14.40 -21.87
C VAL A 727 9.34 14.97 -23.09
N LEU A 728 9.90 14.83 -24.29
CA LEU A 728 9.24 15.22 -25.54
C LEU A 728 7.99 14.37 -25.87
N SER A 729 7.83 13.19 -25.27
CA SER A 729 6.66 12.32 -25.49
C SER A 729 5.37 12.80 -24.80
N GLY A 730 5.46 13.80 -23.91
CA GLY A 730 4.32 14.42 -23.23
C GLY A 730 4.44 14.40 -21.70
N ALA A 731 3.74 15.34 -21.05
CA ALA A 731 3.76 15.51 -19.59
C ALA A 731 3.19 14.28 -18.85
N TYR A 732 2.02 13.79 -19.29
CA TYR A 732 1.35 12.63 -18.68
C TYR A 732 2.23 11.37 -18.69
N SER A 733 2.86 11.06 -19.84
CA SER A 733 3.76 9.91 -19.96
C SER A 733 4.99 10.07 -19.08
N THR A 734 5.55 11.28 -19.01
CA THR A 734 6.74 11.57 -18.19
C THR A 734 6.44 11.38 -16.69
N VAL A 735 5.35 11.95 -16.18
CA VAL A 735 4.97 11.84 -14.76
C VAL A 735 4.59 10.41 -14.42
N SER A 736 3.85 9.71 -15.29
CA SER A 736 3.49 8.31 -15.08
C SER A 736 4.71 7.39 -15.02
N ILE A 737 5.65 7.54 -15.96
CA ILE A 737 6.90 6.75 -15.98
C ILE A 737 7.75 7.06 -14.74
N ALA A 738 7.91 8.34 -14.39
CA ALA A 738 8.65 8.75 -13.20
C ALA A 738 8.04 8.17 -11.92
N GLY A 739 6.70 8.21 -11.78
CA GLY A 739 5.99 7.67 -10.63
C GLY A 739 6.17 6.16 -10.46
N ILE A 740 6.07 5.38 -11.55
CA ILE A 740 6.28 3.92 -11.52
C ILE A 740 7.71 3.59 -11.10
N LEU A 741 8.71 4.23 -11.73
CA LEU A 741 10.12 4.02 -11.39
C LEU A 741 10.39 4.39 -9.93
N SER A 742 9.74 5.43 -9.43
CA SER A 742 9.95 5.89 -8.05
C SER A 742 9.38 4.93 -7.01
N CYS A 743 8.19 4.37 -7.26
CA CYS A 743 7.65 3.31 -6.40
C CYS A 743 8.61 2.11 -6.30
N LEU A 744 9.18 1.69 -7.44
CA LEU A 744 10.20 0.64 -7.48
C LEU A 744 11.47 1.03 -6.70
N THR A 745 11.94 2.27 -6.82
CA THR A 745 13.13 2.73 -6.07
C THR A 745 12.92 2.67 -4.57
N ILE A 746 11.78 3.13 -4.06
CA ILE A 746 11.47 3.11 -2.62
C ILE A 746 11.45 1.67 -2.11
N ILE A 747 10.82 0.75 -2.85
CA ILE A 747 10.78 -0.68 -2.50
C ILE A 747 12.20 -1.24 -2.39
N ILE A 748 13.05 -0.96 -3.38
CA ILE A 748 14.44 -1.44 -3.38
C ILE A 748 15.21 -0.86 -2.18
N LEU A 749 15.05 0.43 -1.89
CA LEU A 749 15.73 1.08 -0.76
C LEU A 749 15.26 0.57 0.60
N ILE A 750 13.98 0.23 0.75
CA ILE A 750 13.46 -0.43 1.96
C ILE A 750 14.08 -1.82 2.10
N VAL A 751 14.13 -2.60 1.01
CA VAL A 751 14.77 -3.93 1.02
C VAL A 751 16.25 -3.82 1.40
N LEU A 752 16.98 -2.85 0.83
CA LEU A 752 18.38 -2.61 1.18
C LEU A 752 18.54 -2.19 2.64
N SER A 753 17.68 -1.30 3.14
CA SER A 753 17.69 -0.87 4.54
C SER A 753 17.50 -2.07 5.49
N ILE A 754 16.48 -2.90 5.26
CA ILE A 754 16.25 -4.11 6.05
C ILE A 754 17.45 -5.05 5.98
N SER A 755 18.03 -5.21 4.79
CA SER A 755 19.22 -6.06 4.58
C SER A 755 20.42 -5.56 5.39
N CYS A 756 20.61 -4.24 5.49
CA CYS A 756 21.64 -3.65 6.34
C CYS A 756 21.45 -4.01 7.82
N PHE A 757 20.22 -3.96 8.34
CA PHE A 757 19.94 -4.30 9.73
C PHE A 757 20.11 -5.79 10.03
N VAL A 758 19.88 -6.67 9.05
CA VAL A 758 20.05 -8.12 9.21
C VAL A 758 21.53 -8.52 9.18
N LEU A 759 22.35 -7.84 8.38
CA LEU A 759 23.74 -8.23 8.13
C LEU A 759 24.79 -7.46 8.96
N GLY A 760 24.42 -6.32 9.55
CA GLY A 760 25.36 -5.45 10.24
C GLY A 760 25.68 -5.87 11.68
N ASP A 761 26.74 -5.27 12.21
CA ASP A 761 27.31 -5.52 13.52
C ASP A 761 27.53 -4.21 14.28
N ILE A 762 27.25 -4.20 15.58
CA ILE A 762 27.28 -3.00 16.41
C ILE A 762 28.70 -2.48 16.63
N ASP A 763 29.69 -3.36 16.57
CA ASP A 763 31.10 -3.02 16.74
C ASP A 763 31.60 -2.05 15.66
N ASN A 764 30.98 -2.06 14.47
CA ASN A 764 31.31 -1.15 13.36
C ASN A 764 31.04 0.33 13.70
N PHE A 765 30.16 0.61 14.68
CA PHE A 765 29.93 1.97 15.16
C PHE A 765 31.04 2.51 16.05
N MET A 766 31.87 1.63 16.62
CA MET A 766 32.84 1.95 17.68
C MET A 766 34.30 1.82 17.22
N GLU A 767 34.55 1.35 16.00
CA GLU A 767 35.90 1.14 15.47
C GLU A 767 36.51 2.49 15.01
N THR A 768 37.48 3.00 15.78
CA THR A 768 38.27 4.26 15.63
C THR A 768 37.54 5.59 15.92
N ASN A 769 38.04 6.34 16.92
CA ASN A 769 37.63 7.69 17.35
C ASN A 769 36.15 7.89 17.77
N GLY A 770 35.38 6.81 17.93
CA GLY A 770 33.99 6.86 18.41
C GLY A 770 33.00 7.35 17.36
N PHE A 771 31.81 7.76 17.81
CA PHE A 771 30.65 8.02 16.94
C PHE A 771 30.82 9.20 15.96
N LEU A 772 31.71 10.15 16.25
CA LEU A 772 32.04 11.34 15.45
C LEU A 772 33.56 11.37 15.14
N PRO A 773 34.05 10.50 14.24
CA PRO A 773 35.50 10.29 14.06
C PRO A 773 36.24 11.52 13.51
N TYR A 774 35.52 12.40 12.80
CA TYR A 774 36.05 13.59 12.14
C TYR A 774 35.78 14.91 12.87
N GLY A 775 35.12 14.85 14.04
CA GLY A 775 34.74 16.04 14.82
C GLY A 775 33.50 16.78 14.30
N PHE A 776 33.08 17.79 15.05
CA PHE A 776 31.83 18.53 14.79
C PHE A 776 31.91 19.44 13.54
N GLU A 777 33.09 19.95 13.20
CA GLU A 777 33.27 20.82 12.03
C GLU A 777 33.00 20.06 10.72
N ARG A 778 33.59 18.87 10.56
CA ARG A 778 33.32 17.99 9.40
C ARG A 778 31.90 17.44 9.40
N PHE A 779 31.28 17.27 10.56
CA PHE A 779 29.87 16.94 10.66
C PHE A 779 28.98 18.04 10.05
N LEU A 780 29.26 19.32 10.35
CA LEU A 780 28.53 20.45 9.77
C LEU A 780 28.78 20.59 8.25
N GLU A 781 30.02 20.38 7.78
CA GLU A 781 30.32 20.32 6.35
C GLU A 781 29.52 19.20 5.65
N GLY A 782 29.41 18.04 6.29
CA GLY A 782 28.58 16.93 5.83
C GLY A 782 27.11 17.29 5.72
N CYS A 783 26.54 17.96 6.74
CA CYS A 783 25.17 18.48 6.69
C CYS A 783 24.95 19.47 5.53
N ALA A 784 25.92 20.34 5.23
CA ALA A 784 25.82 21.27 4.11
C ALA A 784 25.80 20.55 2.74
N LEU A 785 26.62 19.50 2.59
CA LEU A 785 26.61 18.66 1.37
C LEU A 785 25.30 17.86 1.25
N LEU A 786 24.72 17.46 2.38
CA LEU A 786 23.44 16.75 2.45
C LEU A 786 22.23 17.61 2.07
N LEU A 787 22.29 18.94 2.21
CA LEU A 787 21.20 19.83 1.75
C LEU A 787 20.90 19.62 0.27
N PHE A 788 21.93 19.35 -0.53
CA PHE A 788 21.77 19.00 -1.93
C PHE A 788 21.01 17.67 -2.11
N ALA A 789 21.33 16.66 -1.30
CA ALA A 789 20.64 15.37 -1.28
C ALA A 789 19.18 15.47 -0.82
N GLY A 790 18.86 16.45 0.05
CA GLY A 790 17.51 16.74 0.53
C GLY A 790 16.71 17.70 -0.36
N SER A 791 17.28 18.17 -1.47
CA SER A 791 16.62 19.08 -2.42
C SER A 791 15.74 18.34 -3.42
N GLY A 792 14.73 19.04 -3.95
CA GLY A 792 13.85 18.47 -4.98
C GLY A 792 12.37 18.70 -4.77
N PHE A 793 11.92 18.91 -3.55
CA PHE A 793 10.51 19.15 -3.25
C PHE A 793 9.98 20.40 -3.96
N GLU A 794 10.83 21.39 -4.22
CA GLU A 794 10.50 22.62 -4.93
C GLU A 794 10.07 22.40 -6.40
N THR A 795 10.45 21.27 -7.00
CA THR A 795 10.03 20.90 -8.36
C THR A 795 8.53 20.63 -8.43
N LEU A 796 7.91 20.24 -7.33
CA LEU A 796 6.51 19.87 -7.28
C LEU A 796 5.58 21.03 -7.68
N ALA A 797 5.95 22.28 -7.36
CA ALA A 797 5.19 23.46 -7.76
C ALA A 797 5.10 23.66 -9.28
N THR A 798 6.00 23.05 -10.07
CA THR A 798 5.88 23.10 -11.54
C THR A 798 4.76 22.21 -12.08
N ALA A 799 4.24 21.30 -11.26
CA ALA A 799 3.08 20.46 -11.55
C ALA A 799 1.78 20.98 -10.90
N SER A 800 1.79 22.17 -10.27
CA SER A 800 0.63 22.67 -9.53
C SER A 800 -0.58 23.01 -10.41
N GLU A 801 -0.36 23.46 -11.65
CA GLU A 801 -1.45 23.79 -12.60
C GLU A 801 -2.21 22.55 -13.08
N GLU A 802 -1.58 21.38 -12.96
CA GLU A 802 -2.14 20.10 -13.37
C GLU A 802 -2.65 19.31 -12.16
N ALA A 803 -2.57 19.85 -10.94
CA ALA A 803 -3.11 19.21 -9.75
C ALA A 803 -4.64 19.34 -9.69
N VAL A 804 -5.34 18.30 -9.21
CA VAL A 804 -6.81 18.32 -9.04
C VAL A 804 -7.25 19.41 -8.05
N ASP A 805 -6.59 19.56 -6.91
CA ASP A 805 -6.73 20.73 -6.03
C ASP A 805 -5.36 21.17 -5.49
N PRO A 806 -4.66 22.09 -6.17
CA PRO A 806 -3.32 22.52 -5.76
C PRO A 806 -3.28 23.15 -4.36
N ARG A 807 -4.39 23.72 -3.86
CA ARG A 807 -4.42 24.35 -2.53
C ARG A 807 -4.29 23.33 -1.40
N ARG A 808 -4.69 22.10 -1.68
CA ARG A 808 -4.86 21.08 -0.67
C ARG A 808 -3.92 19.90 -0.97
N ASP A 809 -3.73 19.53 -2.23
CA ASP A 809 -2.80 18.47 -2.67
C ASP A 809 -1.32 18.80 -2.42
N LEU A 810 -0.93 20.00 -2.85
CA LEU A 810 0.47 20.37 -2.99
C LEU A 810 1.21 20.42 -1.65
N PRO A 811 0.65 21.02 -0.57
CA PRO A 811 1.26 20.99 0.76
C PRO A 811 1.48 19.59 1.31
N ILE A 812 0.50 18.69 1.16
CA ILE A 812 0.61 17.33 1.70
C ILE A 812 1.62 16.55 0.89
N ALA A 813 1.64 16.70 -0.43
CA ALA A 813 2.62 16.04 -1.26
C ALA A 813 4.06 16.45 -0.94
N LEU A 814 4.30 17.73 -0.63
CA LEU A 814 5.60 18.23 -0.16
C LEU A 814 6.01 17.58 1.17
N VAL A 815 5.17 17.68 2.20
CA VAL A 815 5.50 17.19 3.54
C VAL A 815 5.62 15.66 3.56
N LEU A 816 4.68 14.95 2.95
CA LEU A 816 4.70 13.49 2.90
C LEU A 816 5.89 12.98 2.09
N GLY A 817 6.21 13.62 0.96
CA GLY A 817 7.37 13.26 0.15
C GLY A 817 8.68 13.41 0.93
N ILE A 818 8.88 14.52 1.61
CA ILE A 818 10.08 14.76 2.43
C ILE A 818 10.16 13.77 3.60
N LEU A 819 9.05 13.47 4.28
CA LEU A 819 9.04 12.52 5.39
C LEU A 819 9.38 11.10 4.93
N ILE A 820 8.80 10.63 3.82
CA ILE A 820 9.10 9.31 3.23
C ILE A 820 10.58 9.23 2.89
N CYS A 821 11.11 10.22 2.17
CA CYS A 821 12.53 10.23 1.80
C CYS A 821 13.43 10.29 3.03
N THR A 822 13.10 11.12 4.01
CA THR A 822 13.85 11.23 5.26
C THR A 822 13.95 9.90 5.99
N MET A 823 12.83 9.18 6.14
CA MET A 823 12.82 7.89 6.82
C MET A 823 13.68 6.85 6.09
N VAL A 824 13.55 6.76 4.77
CA VAL A 824 14.36 5.83 3.96
C VAL A 824 15.85 6.18 4.03
N ASN A 825 16.18 7.47 3.92
CA ASN A 825 17.57 7.95 3.95
C ASN A 825 18.22 7.71 5.30
N LEU A 826 17.50 7.98 6.39
CA LEU A 826 17.98 7.77 7.75
C LEU A 826 18.24 6.28 8.01
N LEU A 827 17.30 5.41 7.62
CA LEU A 827 17.45 3.96 7.79
C LEU A 827 18.62 3.40 6.98
N LEU A 828 18.78 3.83 5.74
CA LEU A 828 19.88 3.37 4.90
C LEU A 828 21.24 3.91 5.38
N ALA A 829 21.33 5.19 5.74
CA ALA A 829 22.56 5.79 6.23
C ALA A 829 23.04 5.15 7.53
N PHE A 830 22.10 4.87 8.45
CA PHE A 830 22.38 4.10 9.65
C PHE A 830 22.83 2.68 9.29
N GLY A 831 22.13 2.04 8.35
CA GLY A 831 22.44 0.70 7.88
C GLY A 831 23.84 0.56 7.26
N ILE A 832 24.30 1.54 6.47
CA ILE A 832 25.64 1.54 5.87
C ILE A 832 26.72 1.55 6.96
N ALA A 833 26.57 2.44 7.94
CA ALA A 833 27.50 2.53 9.07
C ALA A 833 27.45 1.28 9.97
N TYR A 834 26.31 0.58 10.00
CA TYR A 834 26.14 -0.68 10.74
C TYR A 834 26.77 -1.88 10.03
N ILE A 835 26.81 -1.91 8.69
CA ILE A 835 27.41 -3.00 7.93
C ILE A 835 28.93 -2.96 7.94
N ALA A 836 29.53 -1.79 7.73
CA ALA A 836 30.96 -1.67 7.51
C ALA A 836 31.54 -0.41 8.16
N PRO A 837 32.75 -0.50 8.75
CA PRO A 837 33.41 0.65 9.35
C PRO A 837 33.81 1.64 8.26
N HIS A 838 33.77 2.93 8.60
CA HIS A 838 34.01 4.04 7.67
C HIS A 838 35.37 3.95 6.96
N SER A 839 36.41 3.41 7.62
CA SER A 839 37.76 3.25 7.06
C SER A 839 37.86 2.23 5.92
N LYS A 840 36.91 1.29 5.80
CA LYS A 840 36.90 0.22 4.78
C LYS A 840 36.02 0.56 3.56
N LEU A 841 35.36 1.71 3.55
CA LEU A 841 34.51 2.15 2.44
C LEU A 841 35.37 2.76 1.30
N THR A 842 35.01 2.51 0.05
CA THR A 842 35.72 3.00 -1.15
C THR A 842 35.08 4.25 -1.77
N GLU A 843 35.83 5.00 -2.58
CA GLU A 843 35.35 6.24 -3.25
C GLU A 843 34.19 6.04 -4.21
N SER A 844 34.21 4.91 -4.92
CA SER A 844 33.41 4.79 -6.14
C SER A 844 31.99 4.33 -5.88
N PHE A 845 31.77 3.41 -4.92
CA PHE A 845 30.43 2.90 -4.52
C PHE A 845 30.43 2.37 -3.09
N PRO A 846 30.28 3.23 -2.08
CA PRO A 846 30.42 2.80 -0.69
C PRO A 846 29.36 1.77 -0.28
N LEU A 847 28.10 1.93 -0.71
CA LEU A 847 27.01 0.99 -0.38
C LEU A 847 27.21 -0.39 -1.03
N ILE A 848 27.53 -0.43 -2.32
CA ILE A 848 27.77 -1.69 -3.05
C ILE A 848 29.00 -2.40 -2.47
N HIS A 849 30.04 -1.63 -2.16
CA HIS A 849 31.25 -2.14 -1.52
C HIS A 849 30.97 -2.67 -0.12
N ALA A 850 30.16 -1.97 0.69
CA ALA A 850 29.77 -2.40 2.03
C ALA A 850 29.12 -3.78 2.01
N PHE A 851 28.17 -4.04 1.09
CA PHE A 851 27.56 -5.36 0.97
C PHE A 851 28.53 -6.45 0.50
N ARG A 852 29.53 -6.13 -0.33
CA ARG A 852 30.57 -7.10 -0.73
C ARG A 852 31.51 -7.49 0.42
N LEU A 853 31.63 -6.65 1.45
CA LEU A 853 32.41 -6.95 2.65
C LEU A 853 31.64 -7.87 3.62
N THR A 854 30.33 -8.03 3.44
CA THR A 854 29.51 -8.92 4.29
C THR A 854 29.64 -10.39 3.88
N LYS A 855 29.11 -11.28 4.74
CA LYS A 855 29.03 -12.73 4.47
C LYS A 855 28.11 -13.07 3.28
N GLU A 856 27.25 -12.15 2.85
CA GLU A 856 26.25 -12.35 1.81
C GLU A 856 26.36 -11.30 0.69
N PRO A 857 27.28 -11.49 -0.30
CA PRO A 857 27.53 -10.50 -1.34
C PRO A 857 26.37 -10.34 -2.34
N SER A 858 25.37 -11.22 -2.31
CA SER A 858 24.18 -11.18 -3.18
C SER A 858 23.42 -9.85 -3.08
N PHE A 859 23.39 -9.22 -1.91
CA PHE A 859 22.73 -7.92 -1.72
C PHE A 859 23.45 -6.76 -2.42
N ALA A 860 24.72 -6.93 -2.80
CA ALA A 860 25.42 -5.94 -3.62
C ALA A 860 24.78 -5.81 -5.02
N ILE A 861 24.21 -6.90 -5.57
CA ILE A 861 23.49 -6.86 -6.86
C ILE A 861 22.19 -6.05 -6.72
N VAL A 862 21.49 -6.22 -5.60
CA VAL A 862 20.28 -5.43 -5.30
C VAL A 862 20.62 -3.95 -5.13
N ALA A 863 21.77 -3.64 -4.52
CA ALA A 863 22.28 -2.27 -4.40
C ALA A 863 22.61 -1.65 -5.76
N VAL A 864 23.23 -2.42 -6.67
CA VAL A 864 23.47 -2.01 -8.06
C VAL A 864 22.15 -1.72 -8.78
N LEU A 865 21.16 -2.61 -8.68
CA LEU A 865 19.83 -2.41 -9.28
C LEU A 865 19.15 -1.15 -8.74
N GLY A 866 19.20 -0.94 -7.41
CA GLY A 866 18.71 0.28 -6.78
C GLY A 866 19.37 1.53 -7.36
N SER A 867 20.67 1.49 -7.62
CA SER A 867 21.43 2.62 -8.17
C SER A 867 21.07 2.99 -9.60
N VAL A 868 20.82 1.98 -10.43
CA VAL A 868 20.31 2.21 -11.79
C VAL A 868 18.89 2.78 -11.75
N MET A 869 18.03 2.26 -10.87
CA MET A 869 16.63 2.68 -10.76
C MET A 869 16.46 4.08 -10.19
N THR A 870 17.31 4.52 -9.27
CA THR A 870 17.23 5.84 -8.64
C THR A 870 17.68 6.98 -9.57
N GLY A 871 18.69 6.75 -10.41
CA GLY A 871 19.22 7.78 -11.31
C GLY A 871 18.28 8.20 -12.44
N GLY A 872 17.35 7.33 -12.86
CA GLY A 872 16.42 7.58 -13.98
C GLY A 872 15.31 8.61 -13.68
N PRO A 873 14.40 8.34 -12.73
CA PRO A 873 13.23 9.19 -12.46
C PRO A 873 13.60 10.60 -11.99
N SER A 874 14.67 10.76 -11.22
CA SER A 874 15.15 12.08 -10.79
C SER A 874 15.53 12.98 -11.97
N LYS A 875 16.17 12.45 -13.02
CA LYS A 875 16.48 13.20 -14.26
C LYS A 875 15.24 13.60 -15.04
N LEU A 876 14.27 12.68 -15.16
CA LEU A 876 13.01 12.93 -15.87
C LEU A 876 12.25 14.10 -15.25
N VAL A 877 12.06 14.07 -13.94
CA VAL A 877 11.38 15.14 -13.19
C VAL A 877 12.16 16.46 -13.29
N ALA A 878 13.49 16.40 -13.19
CA ALA A 878 14.31 17.60 -13.26
C ALA A 878 14.21 18.31 -14.62
N VAL A 879 14.41 17.59 -15.73
CA VAL A 879 14.32 18.16 -17.09
C VAL A 879 12.92 18.72 -17.36
N TYR A 880 11.90 17.99 -16.91
CA TYR A 880 10.52 18.46 -16.96
C TYR A 880 10.35 19.80 -16.22
N SER A 881 10.78 19.91 -14.97
CA SER A 881 10.62 21.14 -14.18
C SER A 881 11.43 22.32 -14.73
N VAL A 882 12.66 22.11 -15.21
CA VAL A 882 13.49 23.19 -15.79
C VAL A 882 12.84 23.73 -17.06
N SER A 883 12.37 22.84 -17.94
CA SER A 883 11.78 23.25 -19.22
C SER A 883 10.52 24.11 -19.02
N ARG A 884 9.72 23.81 -17.98
CA ARG A 884 8.55 24.62 -17.59
C ARG A 884 8.91 25.94 -16.92
N LEU A 885 9.94 25.94 -16.08
CA LEU A 885 10.43 27.17 -15.45
C LEU A 885 10.94 28.15 -16.51
N LEU A 886 11.70 27.69 -17.50
CA LEU A 886 12.15 28.52 -18.62
C LEU A 886 11.00 29.00 -19.51
N TYR A 887 10.01 28.14 -19.74
CA TYR A 887 8.78 28.53 -20.44
C TYR A 887 8.07 29.67 -19.70
N ALA A 888 7.90 29.59 -18.38
CA ALA A 888 7.23 30.61 -17.57
C ALA A 888 7.99 31.96 -17.59
N ILE A 889 9.32 31.94 -17.43
CA ILE A 889 10.14 33.16 -17.50
C ILE A 889 10.07 33.77 -18.91
N SER A 890 10.05 32.93 -19.96
CA SER A 890 9.92 33.40 -21.34
C SER A 890 8.53 33.92 -21.68
N SER A 891 7.46 33.33 -21.13
CA SER A 891 6.09 33.78 -21.38
C SER A 891 5.83 35.16 -20.77
N ASP A 892 6.55 35.49 -19.69
CA ASP A 892 6.51 36.80 -19.04
C ASP A 892 7.41 37.84 -19.75
N GLY A 893 8.11 37.47 -20.82
CA GLY A 893 8.92 38.38 -21.65
C GLY A 893 10.33 38.67 -21.12
N LEU A 894 10.76 37.99 -20.05
CA LEU A 894 12.11 38.14 -19.46
C LEU A 894 13.20 37.36 -20.20
N LEU A 895 12.81 36.39 -21.04
CA LEU A 895 13.70 35.59 -21.88
C LEU A 895 13.26 35.61 -23.35
N PHE A 896 14.06 34.99 -24.22
CA PHE A 896 13.81 34.96 -25.65
C PHE A 896 12.44 34.34 -25.99
N PRO A 897 11.57 35.04 -26.75
CA PRO A 897 10.18 34.61 -26.99
C PRO A 897 9.99 33.22 -27.60
N PHE A 898 10.99 32.69 -28.31
CA PHE A 898 10.89 31.36 -28.93
C PHE A 898 10.79 30.23 -27.89
N LEU A 899 11.29 30.44 -26.66
CA LEU A 899 11.23 29.47 -25.56
C LEU A 899 9.80 29.27 -25.03
N ALA A 900 8.92 30.25 -25.20
CA ALA A 900 7.51 30.22 -24.82
C ALA A 900 6.59 29.56 -25.89
N THR A 901 7.15 28.89 -26.90
CA THR A 901 6.34 28.22 -27.93
C THR A 901 6.08 26.75 -27.58
N THR A 902 4.82 26.32 -27.68
CA THR A 902 4.37 24.94 -27.41
C THR A 902 4.15 24.14 -28.69
N GLY A 903 4.35 22.82 -28.61
CA GLY A 903 4.19 21.90 -29.74
C GLY A 903 2.73 21.54 -30.04
N PRO A 904 2.35 21.32 -31.32
CA PRO A 904 0.95 21.13 -31.73
C PRO A 904 0.32 19.78 -31.32
N ARG A 905 1.12 18.78 -30.95
CA ARG A 905 0.64 17.40 -30.66
C ARG A 905 0.50 17.09 -29.17
N PHE A 906 1.36 17.67 -28.33
CA PHE A 906 1.47 17.35 -26.90
C PHE A 906 1.48 18.59 -25.99
N ASN A 907 1.31 19.80 -26.55
CA ASN A 907 1.36 21.08 -25.83
C ASN A 907 2.61 21.28 -24.95
N THR A 908 3.71 20.57 -25.21
CA THR A 908 4.96 20.69 -24.47
C THR A 908 5.85 21.81 -25.04
N PRO A 909 6.66 22.50 -24.21
CA PRO A 909 7.54 23.58 -24.66
C PRO A 909 8.82 23.02 -25.31
N ILE A 910 8.72 22.64 -26.58
CA ILE A 910 9.77 21.91 -27.32
C ILE A 910 11.12 22.63 -27.27
N TRP A 911 11.15 23.94 -27.53
CA TRP A 911 12.40 24.71 -27.57
C TRP A 911 13.05 24.86 -26.20
N SER A 912 12.25 25.00 -25.14
CA SER A 912 12.77 25.02 -23.77
C SER A 912 13.43 23.69 -23.41
N VAL A 913 12.82 22.55 -23.78
CA VAL A 913 13.40 21.22 -23.58
C VAL A 913 14.73 21.05 -24.34
N PHE A 914 14.81 21.49 -25.59
CA PHE A 914 16.06 21.39 -26.37
C PHE A 914 17.20 22.23 -25.81
N VAL A 915 16.94 23.49 -25.43
CA VAL A 915 17.97 24.38 -24.86
C VAL A 915 18.50 23.83 -23.55
N VAL A 916 17.59 23.37 -22.67
CA VAL A 916 17.96 22.69 -21.41
C VAL A 916 18.79 21.45 -21.69
N GLY A 917 18.37 20.66 -22.68
CA GLY A 917 19.08 19.45 -23.09
C GLY A 917 20.52 19.73 -23.52
N ILE A 918 20.76 20.73 -24.37
CA ILE A 918 22.11 21.09 -24.83
C ILE A 918 23.01 21.51 -23.66
N ILE A 919 22.50 22.36 -22.75
CA ILE A 919 23.24 22.81 -21.57
C ILE A 919 23.58 21.61 -20.66
N LEU A 920 22.62 20.71 -20.45
CA LEU A 920 22.81 19.52 -19.65
C LEU A 920 23.83 18.56 -20.26
N LEU A 921 23.83 18.36 -21.58
CA LEU A 921 24.81 17.52 -22.26
C LEU A 921 26.23 18.07 -22.06
N ALA A 922 26.40 19.39 -22.14
CA ALA A 922 27.70 20.04 -21.89
C ALA A 922 28.15 19.87 -20.42
N ILE A 923 27.28 20.14 -19.46
CA ILE A 923 27.65 20.08 -18.03
C ILE A 923 27.87 18.64 -17.57
N SER A 924 26.99 17.71 -17.97
CA SER A 924 27.08 16.29 -17.62
C SER A 924 28.20 15.54 -18.36
N GLY A 925 28.61 16.02 -19.54
CA GLY A 925 29.67 15.38 -20.31
C GLY A 925 31.09 15.82 -19.95
N PHE A 926 31.31 17.10 -19.60
CA PHE A 926 32.66 17.68 -19.58
C PHE A 926 33.19 18.13 -18.22
N PHE A 927 32.33 18.37 -17.23
CA PHE A 927 32.76 18.87 -15.91
C PHE A 927 32.99 17.72 -14.93
N GLN A 928 33.73 17.91 -13.84
CA GLN A 928 33.86 16.87 -12.81
C GLN A 928 32.64 16.80 -11.88
N LEU A 929 32.24 15.60 -11.46
CA LEU A 929 31.11 15.41 -10.54
C LEU A 929 31.29 16.19 -9.21
N THR A 930 32.50 16.24 -8.65
CA THR A 930 32.79 16.95 -7.39
C THR A 930 32.50 18.44 -7.49
N LEU A 931 32.84 19.07 -8.62
CA LEU A 931 32.52 20.47 -8.89
C LEU A 931 31.01 20.69 -8.99
N VAL A 932 30.32 19.81 -9.73
CA VAL A 932 28.85 19.88 -9.90
C VAL A 932 28.15 19.75 -8.54
N PHE A 933 28.57 18.84 -7.66
CA PHE A 933 28.01 18.74 -6.31
C PHE A 933 28.21 20.01 -5.48
N ARG A 934 29.41 20.59 -5.48
CA ARG A 934 29.73 21.80 -4.70
C ARG A 934 28.91 23.00 -5.15
N VAL A 935 28.82 23.22 -6.47
CA VAL A 935 27.99 24.29 -7.05
C VAL A 935 26.51 24.04 -6.76
N GLY A 936 26.06 22.79 -6.90
CA GLY A 936 24.68 22.40 -6.62
C GLY A 936 24.27 22.69 -5.18
N ALA A 937 25.05 22.24 -4.19
CA ALA A 937 24.79 22.48 -2.78
C ALA A 937 24.72 23.97 -2.43
N LEU A 938 25.59 24.79 -3.04
CA LEU A 938 25.56 26.25 -2.88
C LEU A 938 24.26 26.84 -3.44
N THR A 939 23.85 26.46 -4.65
CA THR A 939 22.61 26.96 -5.27
C THR A 939 21.35 26.59 -4.48
N VAL A 940 21.25 25.35 -3.98
CA VAL A 940 20.14 24.90 -3.12
C VAL A 940 20.03 25.75 -1.86
N SER A 941 21.16 26.01 -1.20
CA SER A 941 21.21 26.80 0.03
C SER A 941 20.68 28.23 -0.19
N PHE A 942 21.02 28.84 -1.33
CA PHE A 942 20.49 30.15 -1.71
C PHE A 942 18.98 30.12 -1.98
N VAL A 943 18.49 29.08 -2.66
CA VAL A 943 17.05 28.94 -2.93
C VAL A 943 16.25 28.78 -1.65
N TYR A 944 16.73 28.01 -0.67
CA TYR A 944 16.06 27.84 0.62
C TYR A 944 16.02 29.15 1.42
N LEU A 945 17.11 29.92 1.38
CA LEU A 945 17.14 31.26 1.98
C LEU A 945 16.08 32.18 1.33
N LEU A 946 15.98 32.18 0.00
CA LEU A 946 15.00 32.99 -0.73
C LEU A 946 13.55 32.60 -0.43
N ILE A 947 13.25 31.29 -0.32
CA ILE A 947 11.93 30.80 0.11
C ILE A 947 11.54 31.40 1.46
N GLY A 948 12.46 31.34 2.43
CA GLY A 948 12.23 31.88 3.78
C GLY A 948 11.96 33.38 3.78
N ILE A 949 12.75 34.15 3.03
CA ILE A 949 12.58 35.60 2.90
C ILE A 949 11.24 35.94 2.21
N GLN A 950 10.90 35.25 1.12
CA GLN A 950 9.65 35.49 0.37
C GLN A 950 8.41 35.19 1.21
N SER A 951 8.41 34.08 1.95
CA SER A 951 7.30 33.74 2.85
C SER A 951 7.11 34.78 3.94
N LEU A 952 8.20 35.30 4.53
CA LEU A 952 8.14 36.35 5.54
C LEU A 952 7.60 37.67 4.96
N VAL A 953 8.16 38.12 3.83
CA VAL A 953 7.74 39.37 3.16
C VAL A 953 6.28 39.30 2.72
N PHE A 954 5.83 38.16 2.19
CA PHE A 954 4.46 37.97 1.75
C PHE A 954 3.46 38.15 2.91
N ARG A 955 3.77 37.64 4.12
CA ARG A 955 2.88 37.81 5.29
C ARG A 955 2.75 39.27 5.72
N TYR A 956 3.83 40.05 5.68
CA TYR A 956 3.78 41.46 6.03
C TYR A 956 3.00 42.31 5.01
N LEU A 957 3.14 42.01 3.72
CA LEU A 957 2.39 42.71 2.66
C LEU A 957 0.89 42.44 2.73
N LEU A 958 0.47 41.21 3.05
CA LEU A 958 -0.95 40.85 3.13
C LEU A 958 -1.68 41.56 4.28
N ASP A 959 -0.97 41.80 5.39
CA ASP A 959 -1.52 42.48 6.58
C ASP A 959 -1.77 43.98 6.29
N GLU A 960 -0.89 44.62 5.51
CA GLU A 960 -1.09 46.01 5.05
C GLU A 960 -2.32 46.13 4.11
N ASP A 961 -2.54 45.17 3.22
CA ASP A 961 -3.70 45.19 2.32
C ASP A 961 -5.03 44.94 3.07
N LEU A 962 -5.06 44.01 4.04
CA LEU A 962 -6.26 43.73 4.84
C LEU A 962 -6.62 44.90 5.76
N THR A 963 -5.63 45.53 6.38
CA THR A 963 -5.84 46.73 7.21
C THR A 963 -6.29 47.93 6.36
N ALA A 964 -5.80 48.08 5.13
CA ALA A 964 -6.32 49.10 4.20
C ALA A 964 -7.80 48.85 3.82
N ILE A 965 -8.19 47.59 3.59
CA ILE A 965 -9.57 47.21 3.24
C ILE A 965 -10.54 47.39 4.42
N GLU A 966 -10.12 47.10 5.66
CA GLU A 966 -10.95 47.35 6.85
C GLU A 966 -11.20 48.85 7.07
N VAL A 967 -10.20 49.70 6.81
CA VAL A 967 -10.33 51.16 6.89
C VAL A 967 -11.28 51.71 5.82
N ASP A 968 -11.25 51.18 4.59
CA ASP A 968 -12.18 51.60 3.53
C ASP A 968 -13.61 51.09 3.78
N ASN A 969 -13.79 49.89 4.33
CA ASN A 969 -15.12 49.36 4.66
C ASN A 969 -15.80 50.08 5.83
N GLU A 970 -15.03 50.59 6.82
CA GLU A 970 -15.58 51.45 7.86
C GLU A 970 -16.00 52.84 7.34
N ALA A 971 -15.37 53.31 6.26
CA ALA A 971 -15.75 54.56 5.59
C ALA A 971 -17.06 54.41 4.77
N ASP A 972 -17.27 53.26 4.11
CA ASP A 972 -18.44 53.01 3.25
C ASP A 972 -19.71 52.55 4.02
N GLN A 973 -19.59 52.02 5.24
CA GLN A 973 -20.76 51.61 6.05
C GLN A 973 -21.65 52.77 6.53
N LYS A 974 -21.27 54.04 6.31
CA LYS A 974 -22.09 55.21 6.68
C LYS A 974 -23.08 55.69 5.62
N ALA A 975 -23.17 55.07 4.43
CA ALA A 975 -24.15 55.48 3.43
C ALA A 975 -24.64 54.32 2.55
N LEU A 976 -25.81 53.73 2.88
CA LEU A 976 -26.91 53.27 1.99
C LEU A 976 -27.73 52.11 2.60
N PRO A 977 -29.06 52.01 2.35
CA PRO A 977 -29.91 50.93 2.83
C PRO A 977 -29.90 49.71 1.90
N VAL A 978 -29.91 48.51 2.50
CA VAL A 978 -29.81 47.19 1.84
C VAL A 978 -31.11 46.79 1.12
N PRO A 979 -31.10 46.35 -0.16
CA PRO A 979 -32.25 45.71 -0.79
C PRO A 979 -32.23 44.18 -0.58
N LYS A 980 -33.41 43.60 -0.36
CA LYS A 980 -33.65 42.14 -0.23
C LYS A 980 -33.44 41.42 -1.57
N LEU A 981 -32.74 40.28 -1.58
CA LEU A 981 -32.62 39.40 -2.74
C LEU A 981 -33.68 38.26 -2.73
N PRO A 982 -34.27 37.90 -3.90
CA PRO A 982 -35.30 36.88 -4.01
C PRO A 982 -34.73 35.45 -4.18
N THR A 983 -35.57 34.48 -3.83
CA THR A 983 -35.45 33.04 -4.06
C THR A 983 -35.65 32.67 -5.54
N ALA A 984 -34.71 31.95 -6.18
CA ALA A 984 -34.93 30.86 -7.14
C ALA A 984 -33.67 30.53 -7.96
N ALA A 985 -33.60 29.27 -8.39
CA ALA A 985 -32.49 28.59 -9.03
C ALA A 985 -32.03 29.19 -10.38
N HIS A 986 -30.72 29.37 -10.54
CA HIS A 986 -29.99 29.11 -11.79
C HIS A 986 -28.51 28.90 -11.50
N LYS A 987 -27.96 27.78 -11.98
CA LYS A 987 -26.53 27.46 -11.96
C LYS A 987 -25.79 28.38 -12.94
N THR A 988 -24.92 29.24 -12.44
CA THR A 988 -23.89 29.94 -13.22
C THR A 988 -22.51 29.35 -12.92
N PRO A 989 -21.58 29.32 -13.88
CA PRO A 989 -20.22 28.88 -13.65
C PRO A 989 -19.48 29.91 -12.79
N ILE A 990 -18.83 29.44 -11.73
CA ILE A 990 -18.00 30.25 -10.84
C ILE A 990 -16.79 30.74 -11.65
N CYS A 991 -16.73 32.05 -11.92
CA CYS A 991 -15.53 32.73 -12.42
C CYS A 991 -14.40 32.62 -11.39
N PRO A 992 -13.14 32.33 -11.79
CA PRO A 992 -12.02 32.49 -10.87
C PRO A 992 -11.85 33.97 -10.56
N LEU A 993 -11.70 34.31 -9.27
CA LEU A 993 -11.32 35.64 -8.80
C LEU A 993 -10.08 36.12 -9.57
N ARG A 994 -10.28 37.06 -10.50
CA ARG A 994 -9.21 37.87 -11.09
C ARG A 994 -8.79 38.85 -10.01
N ILE A 995 -7.77 38.51 -9.23
CA ILE A 995 -7.09 39.48 -8.37
C ILE A 995 -6.44 40.48 -9.34
N ASN A 996 -7.11 41.61 -9.57
CA ASN A 996 -6.43 42.80 -10.04
C ASN A 996 -5.43 43.13 -8.94
N THR A 997 -4.13 42.98 -9.20
CA THR A 997 -3.09 43.60 -8.38
C THR A 997 -3.43 45.08 -8.23
N PRO A 998 -3.75 45.58 -7.02
CA PRO A 998 -4.04 46.98 -6.87
C PRO A 998 -2.76 47.78 -7.12
N THR A 999 -2.94 48.86 -7.83
CA THR A 999 -1.93 49.78 -8.35
C THR A 999 -1.42 50.69 -7.22
N VAL A 1000 -0.97 50.13 -6.10
CA VAL A 1000 -0.67 50.88 -4.85
C VAL A 1000 0.83 50.93 -4.52
N LEU A 1001 1.66 50.10 -5.15
CA LEU A 1001 3.12 50.15 -4.98
C LEU A 1001 3.80 51.42 -5.55
N THR A 1002 3.04 52.38 -6.10
CA THR A 1002 3.54 53.70 -6.51
C THR A 1002 3.65 54.72 -5.37
N HIS A 1003 3.13 54.44 -4.15
CA HIS A 1003 3.15 55.41 -3.05
C HIS A 1003 4.19 55.18 -1.94
N LEU A 1004 4.85 54.02 -1.88
CA LEU A 1004 5.98 53.80 -0.97
C LEU A 1004 7.26 54.40 -1.58
N GLY A 1005 7.69 55.53 -1.01
CA GLY A 1005 8.82 56.32 -1.52
C GLY A 1005 10.07 55.50 -1.84
N TYR A 1006 10.51 55.63 -3.10
CA TYR A 1006 11.69 55.03 -3.74
C TYR A 1006 12.99 54.97 -2.88
N LYS A 1007 13.13 55.87 -1.89
CA LYS A 1007 14.30 55.95 -0.99
C LYS A 1007 14.36 54.85 0.09
N SER A 1008 13.24 54.24 0.48
CA SER A 1008 13.23 53.19 1.52
C SER A 1008 13.60 51.81 0.96
N TRP A 1009 13.03 51.49 -0.21
CA TRP A 1009 13.27 50.23 -0.92
C TRP A 1009 14.74 50.08 -1.35
N PHE A 1010 15.35 51.14 -1.87
CA PHE A 1010 16.77 51.15 -2.23
C PHE A 1010 17.69 50.92 -1.03
N LYS A 1011 17.34 51.48 0.14
CA LYS A 1011 18.13 51.29 1.37
C LYS A 1011 18.01 49.87 1.91
N GLY A 1012 16.82 49.26 1.87
CA GLY A 1012 16.59 47.87 2.32
C GLY A 1012 17.31 46.83 1.45
N ILE A 1013 17.35 47.05 0.14
CA ILE A 1013 18.08 46.17 -0.79
C ILE A 1013 19.59 46.38 -0.64
N LEU A 1014 20.05 47.62 -0.47
CA LEU A 1014 21.46 47.93 -0.25
C LEU A 1014 21.97 47.37 1.09
N THR A 1015 21.18 47.42 2.16
CA THR A 1015 21.56 46.83 3.46
C THR A 1015 21.54 45.31 3.43
N ALA A 1016 20.52 44.69 2.81
CA ALA A 1016 20.49 43.25 2.59
C ALA A 1016 21.69 42.78 1.75
N PHE A 1017 22.05 43.53 0.70
CA PHE A 1017 23.22 43.26 -0.14
C PHE A 1017 24.54 43.42 0.62
N VAL A 1018 24.70 44.46 1.44
CA VAL A 1018 25.90 44.66 2.27
C VAL A 1018 26.03 43.55 3.32
N LEU A 1019 24.93 43.09 3.91
CA LEU A 1019 24.90 41.92 4.80
C LEU A 1019 25.26 40.62 4.08
N LEU A 1020 24.78 40.45 2.83
CA LEU A 1020 25.06 39.28 2.01
C LEU A 1020 26.53 39.22 1.58
N VAL A 1021 27.14 40.36 1.25
CA VAL A 1021 28.58 40.48 0.94
C VAL A 1021 29.44 40.29 2.20
N LEU A 1022 29.01 40.79 3.37
CA LEU A 1022 29.72 40.59 4.63
C LEU A 1022 29.65 39.12 5.10
N LEU A 1023 28.49 38.47 5.01
CA LEU A 1023 28.34 37.04 5.34
C LEU A 1023 29.10 36.14 4.37
N TYR A 1024 29.15 36.50 3.08
CA TYR A 1024 29.93 35.79 2.06
C TYR A 1024 31.45 35.98 2.27
N GLY A 1025 31.89 37.19 2.65
CA GLY A 1025 33.28 37.47 3.01
C GLY A 1025 33.75 36.74 4.28
N VAL A 1026 32.88 36.60 5.28
CA VAL A 1026 33.18 35.86 6.52
C VAL A 1026 33.24 34.34 6.27
N GLY A 1027 32.37 33.80 5.42
CA GLY A 1027 32.40 32.37 5.03
C GLY A 1027 33.66 31.96 4.25
N LEU A 1028 34.33 32.91 3.60
CA LEU A 1028 35.61 32.69 2.91
C LEU A 1028 36.83 32.75 3.84
N GLN A 1029 36.73 33.40 5.00
CA GLN A 1029 37.83 33.53 5.95
C GLN A 1029 38.01 32.31 6.87
N THR A 1030 36.98 31.47 7.03
CA THR A 1030 37.00 30.30 7.92
C THR A 1030 37.60 29.05 7.30
N ILE A 1031 37.96 29.04 6.01
CA ILE A 1031 38.48 27.85 5.31
C ILE A 1031 39.95 28.09 4.91
N PRO A 1032 40.94 27.72 5.75
CA PRO A 1032 42.36 28.03 5.50
C PRO A 1032 42.99 27.29 4.30
N LYS A 1033 42.28 26.33 3.68
CA LYS A 1033 42.84 25.43 2.65
C LYS A 1033 42.65 25.86 1.19
N TYR A 1034 41.94 26.95 0.91
CA TYR A 1034 41.68 27.40 -0.47
C TYR A 1034 42.09 28.86 -0.69
N LYS A 1035 43.40 29.09 -0.73
CA LYS A 1035 44.05 30.34 -1.19
C LYS A 1035 44.14 30.45 -2.73
N ASN A 1036 43.54 29.54 -3.49
CA ASN A 1036 43.69 29.51 -4.95
C ASN A 1036 42.66 30.44 -5.61
N GLY A 1037 43.15 31.38 -6.44
CA GLY A 1037 42.43 32.55 -6.98
C GLY A 1037 41.19 32.31 -7.84
N VAL A 1038 40.73 31.07 -8.02
CA VAL A 1038 39.56 30.74 -8.85
C VAL A 1038 38.25 31.25 -8.23
N VAL A 1039 38.13 31.26 -6.90
CA VAL A 1039 36.95 31.82 -6.22
C VAL A 1039 36.89 33.35 -6.35
N TRP A 1040 38.06 34.01 -6.39
CA TRP A 1040 38.18 35.44 -6.68
C TRP A 1040 37.82 35.78 -8.13
N ILE A 1041 38.14 34.90 -9.10
CA ILE A 1041 37.81 35.11 -10.52
C ILE A 1041 36.29 34.95 -10.74
N ILE A 1042 35.66 33.95 -10.14
CA ILE A 1042 34.20 33.75 -10.22
C ILE A 1042 33.46 34.90 -9.51
N SER A 1043 33.97 35.35 -8.36
CA SER A 1043 33.48 36.54 -7.62
C SER A 1043 33.65 37.84 -8.41
N GLY A 1044 34.79 38.02 -9.08
CA GLY A 1044 35.12 39.20 -9.88
C GLY A 1044 34.37 39.31 -11.21
N ILE A 1045 33.71 38.24 -11.68
CA ILE A 1045 32.94 38.25 -12.93
C ILE A 1045 31.44 38.33 -12.65
N PHE A 1046 30.92 37.58 -11.66
CA PHE A 1046 29.48 37.55 -11.39
C PHE A 1046 28.96 38.84 -10.75
N VAL A 1047 29.73 39.44 -9.84
CA VAL A 1047 29.30 40.67 -9.14
C VAL A 1047 29.19 41.87 -10.11
N PRO A 1048 30.14 42.11 -11.04
CA PRO A 1048 29.97 43.14 -12.07
C PRO A 1048 28.86 42.82 -13.07
N LEU A 1049 28.64 41.55 -13.43
CA LEU A 1049 27.56 41.17 -14.35
C LEU A 1049 26.18 41.47 -13.74
N ILE A 1050 26.02 41.22 -12.44
CA ILE A 1050 24.83 41.58 -11.65
C ILE A 1050 24.66 43.10 -11.60
N LEU A 1051 25.73 43.86 -11.37
CA LEU A 1051 25.71 45.33 -11.35
C LEU A 1051 25.37 45.93 -12.72
N VAL A 1052 25.92 45.39 -13.81
CA VAL A 1052 25.67 45.84 -15.18
C VAL A 1052 24.24 45.52 -15.61
N THR A 1053 23.70 44.35 -15.23
CA THR A 1053 22.31 44.00 -15.52
C THR A 1053 21.31 44.82 -14.71
N PHE A 1054 21.56 45.06 -13.41
CA PHE A 1054 20.75 46.00 -12.61
C PHE A 1054 20.82 47.43 -13.16
N GLY A 1055 21.98 47.89 -13.61
CA GLY A 1055 22.16 49.21 -14.23
C GLY A 1055 21.45 49.33 -15.59
N LEU A 1056 21.52 48.30 -16.44
CA LEU A 1056 20.87 48.28 -17.76
C LEU A 1056 19.34 48.18 -17.64
N ILE A 1057 18.83 47.42 -16.68
CA ILE A 1057 17.37 47.30 -16.44
C ILE A 1057 16.82 48.59 -15.83
N ALA A 1058 17.58 49.27 -14.95
CA ALA A 1058 17.21 50.60 -14.47
C ALA A 1058 17.19 51.67 -15.59
N LEU A 1059 17.95 51.48 -16.67
CA LEU A 1059 17.98 52.35 -17.84
C LEU A 1059 16.94 51.98 -18.91
N TYR A 1060 16.41 50.75 -18.91
CA TYR A 1060 15.51 50.25 -19.95
C TYR A 1060 14.05 50.24 -19.51
N ARG A 1061 13.42 51.42 -19.51
CA ARG A 1061 11.94 51.53 -19.59
C ARG A 1061 11.56 52.38 -20.80
N PRO A 1062 11.07 51.81 -21.91
CA PRO A 1062 10.31 52.58 -22.86
C PRO A 1062 8.85 52.65 -22.36
N ASN A 1063 8.41 53.88 -22.09
CA ASN A 1063 6.99 54.23 -21.97
C ASN A 1063 6.21 53.71 -23.20
N LYS A 1064 5.44 52.62 -23.07
CA LYS A 1064 4.22 52.29 -23.83
C LYS A 1064 3.88 50.82 -23.64
N PHE A 1065 2.91 50.49 -22.78
CA PHE A 1065 1.98 49.37 -22.97
C PHE A 1065 0.82 49.52 -21.95
N TYR A 1066 -0.01 50.55 -22.16
CA TYR A 1066 -1.39 50.54 -21.70
C TYR A 1066 -2.26 50.43 -22.96
N GLY A 1067 -2.64 49.20 -23.30
CA GLY A 1067 -3.53 48.86 -24.39
C GLY A 1067 -4.54 47.85 -23.89
N THR A 1068 -5.76 48.33 -23.69
CA THR A 1068 -7.02 47.61 -23.49
C THR A 1068 -7.07 46.19 -24.05
N PHE A 1069 -7.28 45.18 -23.19
CA PHE A 1069 -7.86 43.90 -23.57
C PHE A 1069 -9.27 43.78 -22.95
N GLN A 1070 -10.27 44.29 -23.68
CA GLN A 1070 -11.64 43.79 -23.62
C GLN A 1070 -11.66 42.43 -24.33
N VAL A 1071 -12.20 41.40 -23.69
CA VAL A 1071 -12.51 40.13 -24.36
C VAL A 1071 -14.02 40.09 -24.53
N ASP A 1072 -14.45 40.38 -25.75
CA ASP A 1072 -15.75 40.01 -26.30
C ASP A 1072 -15.84 38.47 -26.36
N VAL A 1073 -16.77 37.90 -25.60
CA VAL A 1073 -17.32 36.57 -25.89
C VAL A 1073 -18.80 36.76 -26.13
N VAL A 1074 -19.18 36.71 -27.41
CA VAL A 1074 -20.44 36.22 -28.01
C VAL A 1074 -20.61 36.93 -29.36
N ARG A 1075 -20.12 36.29 -30.43
CA ARG A 1075 -20.69 36.32 -31.79
C ARG A 1075 -19.75 35.56 -32.73
N ASN A 1076 -20.16 34.36 -33.12
CA ASN A 1076 -20.01 33.79 -34.47
C ASN A 1076 -20.43 32.32 -34.47
N VAL A 1077 -21.75 32.08 -34.51
CA VAL A 1077 -22.31 30.96 -35.27
C VAL A 1077 -23.04 31.61 -36.45
N MET A 1078 -22.76 31.11 -37.65
CA MET A 1078 -23.17 31.66 -38.94
C MET A 1078 -24.67 31.98 -39.06
N PRO A 1079 -25.04 32.93 -39.94
CA PRO A 1079 -26.43 33.25 -40.25
C PRO A 1079 -26.98 32.26 -41.28
N PHE A 1080 -28.14 31.67 -40.99
CA PHE A 1080 -29.12 31.35 -42.02
C PHE A 1080 -30.45 31.94 -41.59
N ALA A 1081 -30.91 32.89 -42.39
CA ALA A 1081 -32.21 33.51 -42.31
C ALA A 1081 -33.31 32.45 -42.51
N PHE A 1082 -34.43 32.58 -41.79
CA PHE A 1082 -35.74 32.88 -42.37
C PHE A 1082 -36.76 33.09 -41.23
N THR A 1083 -37.30 34.32 -41.23
CA THR A 1083 -38.69 34.74 -40.96
C THR A 1083 -39.62 33.98 -40.00
N SER A 1084 -40.29 34.85 -39.22
CA SER A 1084 -41.72 34.87 -38.81
C SER A 1084 -42.19 34.10 -37.57
N VAL A 1085 -42.58 34.90 -36.56
CA VAL A 1085 -43.91 34.94 -35.90
C VAL A 1085 -44.49 33.59 -35.48
N ASP A 1086 -44.38 33.25 -34.19
CA ASP A 1086 -45.40 33.42 -33.14
C ASP A 1086 -44.77 33.17 -31.75
#